data_AF-A0A1A3U350-F1
#
_entry.id   AF-A0A1A3U350-F1
#
_cell.length_a   1.000
_cell.length_b   1.000
_cell.length_c   1.000
_cell.angle_alpha   90.00
_cell.angle_beta   90.00
_cell.angle_gamma   90.00
#
_symmetry.space_group_name_H-M   'P 1'
#
loop_
_entity.id
_entity.type
_entity.pdbx_description
1 polymer ?
#
loop_
_entity_poly.entity_id
_entity_poly.type
_entity_poly.pdbx_seq_one_letter_code
_entity_poly.pdbx_strand_id
1 'polypeptide(L)'
;MTHRKRNRMIGASGTAAAFLAFGMTPLAPAPAAQADFFEDLFSFDWMVPAADVDVAGSADAFDLSGLMGDFNAVTMFDQLFYAPMHMLTQAWIENPFGEMVNGAINSMAGEYLIGNGIDGTADAPDGGHGGLWFGDGGDGWSSDVAGEAGGNGGNAIGFGNGGDGGDGGAGAAGGNGGIGGTWMGHGGDGGAGGAATVAGGFGGAGGDGGAAMAWMFGNGGAGGSGGAGMDGTQNVTGTGMSGGQGGNGGNGGVSGYLLGNGGKGGAGGAAGNGGNGATGDTDGLAGGVGGRGGAGGLGGARGSHFYGAAFYGGAGQAGDGGNGGNGGAGGEAATDAGGHFLGNGGIGGIGGDGGAGYAGGDGGNSGDGGDGINGGHAGGWGGSGGNSLADNAGGTGGNGGVGGDATGAVGVTGTAGNGGSGGQGGYGSDAEGGRGGDAGQAGAGGNGATTDDTIKTIGGRGGYGGGGGNGHTAGASTDGAAGGTGTFKGGDGGGGGNGARGLDGGSGGNGADGTAATGWKDADGTIWSIGGNGGLGGSGGQTSGNMLTGGTGSGGDGGQGGNGADGLTGPGVVSIGGNGGQGGNGAAGSGADGGAGGGGGAGGDGTASGGNGGNGGGGGTSDTTGSAGVGGAGGNGGNSGGIETPTNTLGIGPSHAGNGGNGGAGTTSYGGPSSVGGAGGNGGNGAGDVNGGNGGTGGTGGRGGYGAEGSTGNNPLTGAPGKVAGGDGGNGDTGGAGGQGGNGGSSENGVGGNAGNGGKGGDAGQGGNGGAGGIDPATGAGLAGGNGGNGGNGAAGGAAGQAGQGGAGSGAAGSVGAGGAGGAAGAGGTGGPGDPVGADGNPGTPGNPG
;
A
#
# COMPACT_ATOMS: atom_id res chain seq x y z
N MET A 1 24.35 16.00 -26.66
CA MET A 1 24.05 17.36 -27.15
C MET A 1 22.58 17.44 -27.55
N THR A 2 21.75 18.02 -26.70
CA THR A 2 20.36 18.43 -26.99
C THR A 2 19.98 19.48 -25.93
N HIS A 3 19.79 20.73 -26.35
CA HIS A 3 19.54 21.89 -25.48
C HIS A 3 18.07 21.97 -25.04
N ARG A 4 17.80 22.02 -23.72
CA ARG A 4 16.50 22.45 -23.16
C ARG A 4 16.48 23.97 -23.00
N LYS A 5 15.56 24.65 -23.69
CA LYS A 5 15.21 26.06 -23.44
C LYS A 5 14.20 26.14 -22.28
N ARG A 6 14.52 26.94 -21.26
CA ARG A 6 13.61 27.39 -20.21
C ARG A 6 13.17 28.82 -20.55
N ASN A 7 11.88 29.05 -20.76
CA ASN A 7 11.32 30.41 -20.82
C ASN A 7 11.00 30.89 -19.40
N ARG A 8 11.62 31.99 -18.98
CA ARG A 8 11.18 32.82 -17.86
C ARG A 8 10.60 34.10 -18.45
N MET A 9 9.35 34.44 -18.13
CA MET A 9 8.80 35.76 -18.40
C MET A 9 8.98 36.67 -17.17
N ILE A 10 9.34 37.92 -17.47
CA ILE A 10 9.46 39.06 -16.58
C ILE A 10 8.20 39.92 -16.76
N GLY A 11 7.63 40.42 -15.67
CA GLY A 11 6.61 41.47 -15.68
C GLY A 11 6.64 42.22 -14.35
N ALA A 12 6.86 43.53 -14.42
CA ALA A 12 7.12 44.43 -13.30
C ALA A 12 5.88 45.23 -12.88
N SER A 13 5.82 45.62 -11.61
CA SER A 13 5.08 46.82 -11.15
C SER A 13 5.57 47.21 -9.76
N GLY A 14 6.05 48.45 -9.61
CA GLY A 14 6.49 49.04 -8.34
C GLY A 14 5.44 49.95 -7.71
N THR A 15 5.67 50.34 -6.46
CA THR A 15 5.29 51.67 -5.93
C THR A 15 6.01 51.99 -4.61
N ALA A 16 6.52 53.23 -4.60
CA ALA A 16 7.02 54.13 -3.55
C ALA A 16 7.03 53.72 -2.06
N ALA A 17 8.21 53.88 -1.45
CA ALA A 17 8.44 54.00 -0.02
C ALA A 17 8.43 55.49 0.41
N ALA A 18 7.82 55.80 1.55
CA ALA A 18 7.98 57.06 2.26
C ALA A 18 8.44 56.78 3.70
N PHE A 19 9.67 57.18 4.00
CA PHE A 19 10.26 57.17 5.34
C PHE A 19 9.93 58.48 6.06
N LEU A 20 9.26 58.41 7.22
CA LEU A 20 9.13 59.54 8.15
C LEU A 20 10.01 59.25 9.37
N ALA A 21 11.05 60.05 9.56
CA ALA A 21 11.96 59.99 10.70
C ALA A 21 11.41 60.83 11.86
N PHE A 22 11.38 60.29 13.08
CA PHE A 22 11.13 61.05 14.31
C PHE A 22 12.31 60.86 15.28
N GLY A 23 12.85 61.98 15.78
CA GLY A 23 14.02 62.04 16.65
C GLY A 23 13.69 61.81 18.13
N MET A 24 14.68 61.30 18.87
CA MET A 24 14.68 61.11 20.32
C MET A 24 15.19 62.36 21.06
N THR A 25 14.58 62.78 22.19
CA THR A 25 15.04 62.67 23.61
C THR A 25 14.38 63.83 24.44
N PRO A 26 14.51 63.97 25.78
CA PRO A 26 14.10 63.06 26.87
C PRO A 26 13.21 63.72 27.97
N LEU A 27 12.45 62.86 28.68
CA LEU A 27 11.99 62.85 30.08
C LEU A 27 11.92 64.13 30.97
N ALA A 28 10.74 64.36 31.58
CA ALA A 28 10.52 64.85 32.96
C ALA A 28 9.08 64.49 33.44
N PRO A 29 8.80 64.35 34.76
CA PRO A 29 7.89 63.33 35.31
C PRO A 29 6.41 63.75 35.43
N ALA A 30 5.51 62.77 35.35
CA ALA A 30 4.11 62.90 35.75
C ALA A 30 3.96 62.72 37.28
N PRO A 31 3.07 63.49 37.95
CA PRO A 31 2.68 63.20 39.33
C PRO A 31 1.75 61.99 39.38
N ALA A 32 1.86 61.22 40.45
CA ALA A 32 1.01 60.07 40.74
C ALA A 32 -0.45 60.52 40.98
N ALA A 33 -1.39 59.92 40.26
CA ALA A 33 -2.80 59.87 40.64
C ALA A 33 -3.26 58.41 40.51
N GLN A 34 -3.62 57.85 41.66
CA GLN A 34 -4.28 56.56 41.78
C GLN A 34 -5.76 56.74 41.42
N ALA A 35 -6.32 55.82 40.63
CA ALA A 35 -7.75 55.56 40.60
C ALA A 35 -8.00 54.15 40.07
N ASP A 36 -8.80 53.40 40.82
CA ASP A 36 -9.24 52.03 40.62
C ASP A 36 -10.00 51.85 39.30
N PHE A 37 -9.39 51.18 38.31
CA PHE A 37 -10.02 50.87 37.00
C PHE A 37 -10.39 49.39 36.85
N PHE A 38 -9.88 48.51 37.72
CA PHE A 38 -10.02 47.06 37.55
C PHE A 38 -11.23 46.44 38.29
N GLU A 39 -11.85 47.14 39.24
CA GLU A 39 -13.01 46.63 40.01
C GLU A 39 -14.37 46.96 39.34
N ASP A 40 -14.45 47.98 38.47
CA ASP A 40 -15.71 48.42 37.86
C ASP A 40 -16.02 47.69 36.53
N LEU A 41 -15.06 46.96 35.98
CA LEU A 41 -15.23 46.18 34.74
C LEU A 41 -15.89 44.80 34.98
N PHE A 42 -15.93 44.33 36.23
CA PHE A 42 -16.51 43.04 36.63
C PHE A 42 -17.72 43.16 37.57
N SER A 43 -18.25 44.37 37.78
CA SER A 43 -19.49 44.60 38.53
C SER A 43 -20.71 44.35 37.63
N PHE A 44 -21.43 43.25 37.87
CA PHE A 44 -22.71 42.91 37.23
C PHE A 44 -23.93 43.44 38.02
N ASP A 45 -23.75 44.45 38.86
CA ASP A 45 -24.83 45.03 39.70
C ASP A 45 -25.82 45.90 38.89
N TRP A 46 -25.49 46.21 37.64
CA TRP A 46 -26.39 46.86 36.69
C TRP A 46 -27.32 45.87 35.95
N MET A 47 -27.19 44.57 36.23
CA MET A 47 -27.88 43.48 35.52
C MET A 47 -29.04 42.85 36.30
N VAL A 48 -29.53 43.51 37.36
CA VAL A 48 -30.81 43.14 38.01
C VAL A 48 -31.88 44.18 37.66
N PRO A 49 -32.73 43.94 36.65
CA PRO A 49 -34.12 44.32 36.78
C PRO A 49 -34.81 43.26 37.65
N ALA A 50 -35.53 43.71 38.68
CA ALA A 50 -36.35 42.85 39.52
C ALA A 50 -37.45 42.16 38.69
N ALA A 51 -37.15 41.00 38.13
CA ALA A 51 -38.11 40.02 37.63
C ALA A 51 -37.44 38.64 37.61
N ASP A 52 -37.93 37.73 38.45
CA ASP A 52 -37.55 36.32 38.45
C ASP A 52 -37.90 35.70 37.08
N VAL A 53 -36.88 35.44 36.25
CA VAL A 53 -37.01 34.57 35.07
C VAL A 53 -36.48 33.20 35.48
N ASP A 54 -37.42 32.31 35.83
CA ASP A 54 -37.16 30.90 36.10
C ASP A 54 -36.86 30.19 34.77
N VAL A 55 -35.58 30.12 34.39
CA VAL A 55 -35.14 29.28 33.27
C VAL A 55 -35.00 27.84 33.78
N ALA A 56 -36.04 27.04 33.56
CA ALA A 56 -36.02 25.61 33.81
C ALA A 56 -34.98 24.94 32.89
N GLY A 57 -33.87 24.47 33.49
CA GLY A 57 -32.79 23.73 32.80
C GLY A 57 -31.37 23.97 33.34
N SER A 58 -31.20 24.80 34.37
CA SER A 58 -29.89 25.34 34.81
C SER A 58 -28.98 24.39 35.63
N ALA A 59 -29.00 23.08 35.37
CA ALA A 59 -28.08 22.15 36.06
C ALA A 59 -27.34 21.17 35.13
N ASP A 60 -27.76 21.05 33.87
CA ASP A 60 -27.10 20.19 32.88
C ASP A 60 -26.18 20.99 31.92
N ALA A 61 -26.18 22.33 31.99
CA ALA A 61 -25.47 23.23 31.08
C ALA A 61 -24.02 23.59 31.50
N PHE A 62 -23.54 23.06 32.61
CA PHE A 62 -22.17 23.26 33.10
C PHE A 62 -21.47 21.91 33.31
N ASP A 63 -21.33 21.13 32.23
CA ASP A 63 -20.47 19.95 32.25
C ASP A 63 -18.98 20.37 32.26
N LEU A 64 -18.44 20.51 33.47
CA LEU A 64 -17.02 20.83 33.69
C LEU A 64 -16.11 19.60 33.54
N SER A 65 -16.64 18.42 33.20
CA SER A 65 -15.85 17.18 33.10
C SER A 65 -14.78 17.26 32.01
N GLY A 66 -15.01 18.04 30.95
CA GLY A 66 -14.05 18.30 29.86
C GLY A 66 -12.88 19.22 30.24
N LEU A 67 -12.97 20.00 31.34
CA LEU A 67 -11.93 20.96 31.73
C LEU A 67 -10.67 20.29 32.32
N MET A 68 -10.78 19.02 32.74
CA MET A 68 -9.74 18.33 33.50
C MET A 68 -8.88 17.36 32.67
N GLY A 69 -9.16 17.21 31.36
CA GLY A 69 -8.47 16.25 30.50
C GLY A 69 -7.20 16.78 29.84
N ASP A 70 -7.27 17.98 29.24
CA ASP A 70 -6.17 18.68 28.59
C ASP A 70 -6.37 20.20 28.72
N PHE A 71 -5.34 20.95 29.14
CA PHE A 71 -5.40 22.42 29.20
C PHE A 71 -5.49 23.03 27.79
N ASN A 72 -6.70 23.26 27.27
CA ASN A 72 -6.95 23.90 25.98
C ASN A 72 -7.66 25.26 26.16
N ALA A 73 -6.89 26.34 25.96
CA ALA A 73 -7.38 27.71 26.16
C ALA A 73 -8.45 28.14 25.14
N VAL A 74 -8.48 27.54 23.94
CA VAL A 74 -9.49 27.83 22.91
C VAL A 74 -10.83 27.24 23.31
N THR A 75 -10.88 25.98 23.75
CA THR A 75 -12.13 25.36 24.22
C THR A 75 -12.63 26.00 25.51
N MET A 76 -11.72 26.44 26.39
CA MET A 76 -12.09 27.22 27.57
C MET A 76 -12.65 28.59 27.21
N PHE A 77 -12.02 29.32 26.29
CA PHE A 77 -12.52 30.63 25.85
C PHE A 77 -13.88 30.49 25.18
N ASP A 78 -14.06 29.44 24.38
CA ASP A 78 -15.32 29.09 23.73
C ASP A 78 -16.44 28.90 24.76
N GLN A 79 -16.24 27.99 25.71
CA GLN A 79 -17.28 27.60 26.68
C GLN A 79 -17.53 28.66 27.76
N LEU A 80 -16.50 29.40 28.19
CA LEU A 80 -16.60 30.33 29.32
C LEU A 80 -16.88 31.77 28.91
N PHE A 81 -16.57 32.17 27.67
CA PHE A 81 -16.69 33.56 27.23
C PHE A 81 -17.50 33.70 25.95
N TYR A 82 -17.16 32.98 24.88
CA TYR A 82 -17.82 33.18 23.60
C TYR A 82 -19.26 32.65 23.59
N ALA A 83 -19.49 31.38 23.96
CA ALA A 83 -20.82 30.78 23.95
C ALA A 83 -21.84 31.50 24.85
N PRO A 84 -21.51 31.95 26.09
CA PRO A 84 -22.44 32.74 26.90
C PRO A 84 -22.76 34.11 26.29
N MET A 85 -21.76 34.80 25.71
CA MET A 85 -21.95 36.08 25.04
C MET A 85 -22.79 35.95 23.76
N HIS A 86 -22.53 34.91 22.97
CA HIS A 86 -23.28 34.58 21.76
C HIS A 86 -24.73 34.28 22.10
N MET A 87 -24.98 33.41 23.09
CA MET A 87 -26.32 33.11 23.60
C MET A 87 -27.08 34.38 24.02
N LEU A 88 -26.44 35.29 24.76
CA LEU A 88 -27.08 36.53 25.21
C LEU A 88 -27.38 37.48 24.03
N THR A 89 -26.51 37.51 23.03
CA THR A 89 -26.71 38.28 21.80
C THR A 89 -27.88 37.73 21.00
N GLN A 90 -27.98 36.41 20.86
CA GLN A 90 -29.10 35.76 20.18
C GLN A 90 -30.43 35.96 20.92
N ALA A 91 -30.43 35.80 22.24
CA ALA A 91 -31.60 36.06 23.06
C ALA A 91 -32.09 37.53 22.96
N TRP A 92 -31.19 38.49 22.71
CA TRP A 92 -31.58 39.88 22.44
C TRP A 92 -32.15 40.07 21.03
N ILE A 93 -31.52 39.48 20.02
CA ILE A 93 -31.94 39.62 18.61
C ILE A 93 -33.33 39.02 18.39
N GLU A 94 -33.63 37.88 19.01
CA GLU A 94 -34.89 37.13 18.84
C GLU A 94 -36.01 37.59 19.78
N ASN A 95 -35.73 38.48 20.74
CA ASN A 95 -36.75 38.97 21.65
C ASN A 95 -37.66 40.01 20.97
N PRO A 96 -39.00 39.94 21.12
CA PRO A 96 -39.92 40.90 20.49
C PRO A 96 -39.65 42.38 20.80
N PHE A 97 -39.13 42.68 22.00
CA PHE A 97 -38.72 44.04 22.36
C PHE A 97 -37.38 44.42 21.69
N GLY A 98 -36.43 43.49 21.65
CA GLY A 98 -35.16 43.64 20.95
C GLY A 98 -35.35 43.85 19.45
N GLU A 99 -36.17 43.04 18.78
CA GLU A 99 -36.53 43.19 17.37
C GLU A 99 -37.08 44.58 17.03
N MET A 100 -37.98 45.11 17.88
CA MET A 100 -38.53 46.46 17.69
C MET A 100 -37.43 47.54 17.76
N VAL A 101 -36.52 47.43 18.72
CA VAL A 101 -35.39 48.36 18.91
C VAL A 101 -34.39 48.22 17.76
N ASN A 102 -34.01 47.00 17.40
CA ASN A 102 -33.10 46.69 16.30
C ASN A 102 -33.66 47.21 14.96
N GLY A 103 -34.96 47.00 14.71
CA GLY A 103 -35.65 47.51 13.52
C GLY A 103 -35.64 49.03 13.42
N ALA A 104 -35.79 49.73 14.54
CA ALA A 104 -35.66 51.19 14.59
C ALA A 104 -34.22 51.63 14.27
N ILE A 105 -33.21 50.96 14.84
CA ILE A 105 -31.79 51.23 14.59
C ILE A 105 -31.43 51.02 13.12
N ASN A 106 -31.81 49.88 12.55
CA ASN A 106 -31.57 49.56 11.14
C ASN A 106 -32.27 50.56 10.21
N SER A 107 -33.51 50.95 10.53
CA SER A 107 -34.27 51.94 9.75
C SER A 107 -33.66 53.34 9.79
N MET A 108 -33.11 53.75 10.95
CA MET A 108 -32.42 55.04 11.09
C MET A 108 -31.07 55.05 10.37
N ALA A 109 -30.36 53.92 10.36
CA ALA A 109 -29.06 53.79 9.70
C ALA A 109 -29.18 53.59 8.18
N GLY A 110 -30.29 53.03 7.70
CA GLY A 110 -30.47 52.67 6.29
C GLY A 110 -29.69 51.41 5.87
N GLU A 111 -29.13 50.69 6.84
CA GLU A 111 -28.32 49.48 6.66
C GLU A 111 -28.79 48.38 7.62
N TYR A 112 -28.58 47.12 7.27
CA TYR A 112 -28.89 45.99 8.14
C TYR A 112 -27.77 45.81 9.16
N LEU A 113 -27.88 46.47 10.32
CA LEU A 113 -26.81 46.53 11.32
C LEU A 113 -26.92 45.42 12.38
N ILE A 114 -28.14 45.16 12.87
CA ILE A 114 -28.40 44.19 13.94
C ILE A 114 -29.52 43.26 13.52
N GLY A 115 -29.24 41.96 13.47
CA GLY A 115 -30.19 40.90 13.15
C GLY A 115 -29.54 39.72 12.45
N ASN A 116 -30.12 38.53 12.62
CA ASN A 116 -29.64 37.33 11.94
C ASN A 116 -29.98 37.36 10.45
N GLY A 117 -29.22 36.61 9.67
CA GLY A 117 -29.56 36.31 8.28
C GLY A 117 -30.86 35.52 8.19
N ILE A 118 -31.55 35.64 7.06
CA ILE A 118 -32.76 34.86 6.79
C ILE A 118 -32.31 33.51 6.26
N ASP A 119 -32.83 32.42 6.82
CA ASP A 119 -32.54 31.08 6.32
C ASP A 119 -32.99 30.90 4.87
N GLY A 120 -32.21 30.12 4.13
CA GLY A 120 -32.50 29.71 2.78
C GLY A 120 -33.83 28.96 2.68
N THR A 121 -34.45 29.07 1.51
CA THR A 121 -35.66 28.34 1.15
C THR A 121 -35.50 27.71 -0.23
N ALA A 122 -36.40 26.82 -0.63
CA ALA A 122 -36.37 26.22 -1.96
C ALA A 122 -36.31 27.26 -3.11
N ASP A 123 -36.94 28.43 -2.95
CA ASP A 123 -36.97 29.49 -3.97
C ASP A 123 -35.75 30.43 -3.89
N ALA A 124 -35.06 30.46 -2.75
CA ALA A 124 -33.85 31.24 -2.50
C ALA A 124 -32.92 30.41 -1.59
N PRO A 125 -32.14 29.48 -2.16
CA PRO A 125 -31.47 28.43 -1.38
C PRO A 125 -30.42 28.94 -0.40
N ASP A 126 -29.69 30.00 -0.74
CA ASP A 126 -28.63 30.52 0.11
C ASP A 126 -29.18 31.29 1.32
N GLY A 127 -28.56 31.07 2.48
CA GLY A 127 -28.80 31.83 3.69
C GLY A 127 -28.36 33.29 3.54
N GLY A 128 -29.17 34.20 4.05
CA GLY A 128 -28.89 35.63 4.08
C GLY A 128 -27.74 35.97 5.02
N HIS A 129 -27.07 37.11 4.76
CA HIS A 129 -26.02 37.60 5.65
C HIS A 129 -26.60 38.16 6.96
N GLY A 130 -25.87 37.96 8.05
CA GLY A 130 -26.12 38.62 9.33
C GLY A 130 -25.87 40.13 9.28
N GLY A 131 -26.36 40.83 10.29
CA GLY A 131 -26.17 42.28 10.46
C GLY A 131 -24.70 42.69 10.48
N LEU A 132 -24.42 43.91 10.00
CA LEU A 132 -23.05 44.44 9.93
C LEU A 132 -22.34 44.47 11.30
N TRP A 133 -23.09 44.64 12.39
CA TRP A 133 -22.55 44.73 13.74
C TRP A 133 -22.78 43.47 14.56
N PHE A 134 -24.01 42.97 14.61
CA PHE A 134 -24.38 41.79 15.38
C PHE A 134 -25.40 40.95 14.62
N GLY A 135 -25.15 39.65 14.53
CA GLY A 135 -26.07 38.69 13.96
C GLY A 135 -25.33 37.56 13.27
N ASP A 136 -25.92 36.38 13.37
CA ASP A 136 -25.43 35.20 12.67
C ASP A 136 -25.86 35.25 11.20
N GLY A 137 -25.16 34.53 10.34
CA GLY A 137 -25.69 34.23 9.02
C GLY A 137 -26.87 33.26 9.11
N GLY A 138 -27.79 33.35 8.16
CA GLY A 138 -28.88 32.38 8.05
C GLY A 138 -28.38 31.06 7.48
N ASP A 139 -29.04 29.96 7.82
CA ASP A 139 -28.66 28.64 7.32
C ASP A 139 -29.03 28.48 5.84
N GLY A 140 -28.26 27.69 5.11
CA GLY A 140 -28.57 27.29 3.76
C GLY A 140 -29.72 26.30 3.71
N TRP A 141 -30.54 26.36 2.66
CA TRP A 141 -31.62 25.42 2.47
C TRP A 141 -31.11 24.00 2.20
N SER A 142 -31.60 23.03 2.96
CA SER A 142 -31.37 21.61 2.67
C SER A 142 -32.33 21.13 1.59
N SER A 143 -31.78 20.71 0.46
CA SER A 143 -32.55 20.29 -0.71
C SER A 143 -33.07 18.86 -0.56
N ASP A 144 -34.37 18.67 -0.78
CA ASP A 144 -35.01 17.35 -0.93
C ASP A 144 -35.20 16.95 -2.41
N VAL A 145 -34.75 17.81 -3.33
CA VAL A 145 -34.91 17.62 -4.78
C VAL A 145 -33.65 16.99 -5.37
N ALA A 146 -33.80 15.85 -6.02
CA ALA A 146 -32.70 15.14 -6.65
C ALA A 146 -31.95 16.02 -7.67
N GLY A 147 -30.62 16.03 -7.58
CA GLY A 147 -29.74 16.83 -8.44
C GLY A 147 -29.63 18.31 -8.08
N GLU A 148 -30.43 18.81 -7.13
CA GLU A 148 -30.36 20.20 -6.67
C GLU A 148 -29.47 20.30 -5.43
N ALA A 149 -28.48 21.20 -5.49
CA ALA A 149 -27.51 21.39 -4.42
C ALA A 149 -28.15 22.04 -3.18
N GLY A 150 -27.55 21.79 -2.02
CA GLY A 150 -27.87 22.53 -0.82
C GLY A 150 -27.46 23.99 -0.94
N GLY A 151 -28.22 24.88 -0.33
CA GLY A 151 -27.90 26.29 -0.27
C GLY A 151 -26.68 26.57 0.60
N ASN A 152 -25.90 27.60 0.27
CA ASN A 152 -24.79 28.00 1.11
C ASN A 152 -25.30 28.72 2.37
N GLY A 153 -24.60 28.55 3.48
CA GLY A 153 -24.83 29.33 4.69
C GLY A 153 -24.45 30.79 4.50
N GLY A 154 -25.18 31.66 5.17
CA GLY A 154 -24.94 33.10 5.16
C GLY A 154 -23.70 33.47 5.96
N ASN A 155 -22.96 34.49 5.51
CA ASN A 155 -21.87 35.05 6.31
C ASN A 155 -22.39 35.92 7.47
N ALA A 156 -21.70 35.88 8.61
CA ALA A 156 -21.71 36.94 9.60
C ALA A 156 -20.62 37.97 9.30
N ILE A 157 -20.86 39.25 9.59
CA ILE A 157 -19.93 40.34 9.23
C ILE A 157 -19.24 40.91 10.48
N GLY A 158 -20.00 41.31 11.49
CA GLY A 158 -19.49 41.90 12.74
C GLY A 158 -19.15 40.85 13.80
N PHE A 159 -20.03 40.73 14.80
CA PHE A 159 -20.07 39.63 15.75
C PHE A 159 -21.16 38.63 15.33
N GLY A 160 -20.82 37.35 15.27
CA GLY A 160 -21.77 36.29 14.94
C GLY A 160 -21.09 35.12 14.24
N ASN A 161 -21.78 33.99 14.23
CA ASN A 161 -21.39 32.79 13.52
C ASN A 161 -21.87 32.86 12.06
N GLY A 162 -21.10 32.27 11.14
CA GLY A 162 -21.63 31.95 9.82
C GLY A 162 -22.74 30.91 9.95
N GLY A 163 -23.75 30.99 9.07
CA GLY A 163 -24.81 29.97 9.01
C GLY A 163 -24.30 28.68 8.39
N ASP A 164 -24.97 27.57 8.67
CA ASP A 164 -24.58 26.26 8.17
C ASP A 164 -24.96 26.13 6.69
N GLY A 165 -24.19 25.35 5.93
CA GLY A 165 -24.55 24.95 4.59
C GLY A 165 -25.66 23.90 4.61
N GLY A 166 -26.64 24.01 3.71
CA GLY A 166 -27.72 23.04 3.59
C GLY A 166 -27.27 21.73 2.96
N ASP A 167 -27.95 20.63 3.28
CA ASP A 167 -27.70 19.33 2.66
C ASP A 167 -28.08 19.33 1.17
N GLY A 168 -27.31 18.61 0.36
CA GLY A 168 -27.60 18.38 -1.05
C GLY A 168 -28.73 17.37 -1.23
N GLY A 169 -29.61 17.62 -2.19
CA GLY A 169 -30.58 16.62 -2.63
C GLY A 169 -29.88 15.41 -3.28
N ALA A 170 -30.61 14.34 -3.56
CA ALA A 170 -30.01 13.07 -4.01
C ALA A 170 -28.98 13.26 -5.17
N GLY A 171 -27.74 12.82 -4.94
CA GLY A 171 -26.60 12.94 -5.87
C GLY A 171 -26.03 14.35 -6.05
N ALA A 172 -26.54 15.35 -5.34
CA ALA A 172 -26.13 16.75 -5.43
C ALA A 172 -25.23 17.17 -4.27
N ALA A 173 -24.44 18.21 -4.48
CA ALA A 173 -23.52 18.69 -3.46
C ALA A 173 -24.23 19.37 -2.29
N GLY A 174 -23.66 19.26 -1.09
CA GLY A 174 -24.02 20.10 0.04
C GLY A 174 -23.55 21.54 -0.16
N GLY A 175 -24.24 22.48 0.48
CA GLY A 175 -23.88 23.89 0.48
C GLY A 175 -22.68 24.17 1.40
N ASN A 176 -21.91 25.21 1.09
CA ASN A 176 -20.79 25.60 1.95
C ASN A 176 -21.30 26.32 3.20
N GLY A 177 -20.58 26.19 4.31
CA GLY A 177 -20.82 26.97 5.51
C GLY A 177 -20.43 28.44 5.34
N GLY A 178 -21.15 29.32 6.01
CA GLY A 178 -20.93 30.75 6.00
C GLY A 178 -19.68 31.18 6.77
N ILE A 179 -19.11 32.32 6.38
CA ILE A 179 -17.97 32.93 7.06
C ILE A 179 -18.41 33.51 8.42
N GLY A 180 -17.63 33.27 9.47
CA GLY A 180 -17.81 33.87 10.79
C GLY A 180 -17.38 35.34 10.87
N GLY A 181 -17.96 36.08 11.83
CA GLY A 181 -17.77 37.52 11.99
C GLY A 181 -16.31 37.97 12.16
N THR A 182 -16.03 39.21 11.74
CA THR A 182 -14.67 39.78 11.70
C THR A 182 -14.06 40.10 13.07
N TRP A 183 -14.87 40.20 14.13
CA TRP A 183 -14.37 40.45 15.50
C TRP A 183 -14.31 39.16 16.32
N MET A 184 -15.45 38.50 16.47
CA MET A 184 -15.57 37.14 17.01
C MET A 184 -16.68 36.40 16.26
N GLY A 185 -16.47 35.12 15.98
CA GLY A 185 -17.39 34.34 15.17
C GLY A 185 -16.82 33.02 14.71
N HIS A 186 -17.57 31.92 14.85
CA HIS A 186 -17.25 30.68 14.17
C HIS A 186 -17.68 30.73 12.70
N GLY A 187 -16.96 30.05 11.83
CA GLY A 187 -17.52 29.71 10.52
C GLY A 187 -18.59 28.62 10.67
N GLY A 188 -19.62 28.65 9.83
CA GLY A 188 -20.67 27.63 9.80
C GLY A 188 -20.16 26.32 9.21
N ASP A 189 -20.83 25.22 9.53
CA ASP A 189 -20.47 23.90 9.00
C ASP A 189 -20.92 23.77 7.53
N GLY A 190 -20.21 22.96 6.74
CA GLY A 190 -20.62 22.61 5.39
C GLY A 190 -21.69 21.51 5.40
N GLY A 191 -22.68 21.63 4.51
CA GLY A 191 -23.76 20.66 4.38
C GLY A 191 -23.30 19.32 3.79
N ALA A 192 -23.99 18.24 4.10
CA ALA A 192 -23.69 16.92 3.55
C ALA A 192 -24.05 16.85 2.06
N GLY A 193 -23.25 16.09 1.29
CA GLY A 193 -23.59 15.73 -0.07
C GLY A 193 -24.70 14.68 -0.09
N GLY A 194 -25.65 14.81 -1.01
CA GLY A 194 -26.78 13.89 -1.11
C GLY A 194 -26.37 12.52 -1.66
N ALA A 195 -26.87 11.46 -1.04
CA ALA A 195 -26.69 10.10 -1.55
C ALA A 195 -27.40 9.91 -2.90
N ALA A 196 -26.80 9.11 -3.79
CA ALA A 196 -27.44 8.76 -5.04
C ALA A 196 -28.67 7.86 -4.83
N THR A 197 -29.70 8.05 -5.66
CA THR A 197 -30.94 7.24 -5.63
C THR A 197 -31.20 6.50 -6.94
N VAL A 198 -30.42 6.79 -7.98
CA VAL A 198 -30.48 6.12 -9.28
C VAL A 198 -29.36 5.10 -9.37
N ALA A 199 -29.65 3.91 -9.90
CA ALA A 199 -28.67 2.84 -10.05
C ALA A 199 -27.38 3.30 -10.75
N GLY A 200 -26.23 3.03 -10.14
CA GLY A 200 -24.92 3.49 -10.61
C GLY A 200 -24.68 5.01 -10.50
N GLY A 201 -25.61 5.75 -9.90
CA GLY A 201 -25.52 7.19 -9.70
C GLY A 201 -24.47 7.57 -8.64
N PHE A 202 -23.83 8.73 -8.83
CA PHE A 202 -22.77 9.22 -7.95
C PHE A 202 -23.33 9.96 -6.73
N GLY A 203 -22.69 9.76 -5.59
CA GLY A 203 -22.95 10.57 -4.41
C GLY A 203 -22.47 12.01 -4.60
N GLY A 204 -23.19 12.96 -4.02
CA GLY A 204 -22.82 14.37 -4.05
C GLY A 204 -21.63 14.68 -3.14
N ALA A 205 -20.85 15.71 -3.46
CA ALA A 205 -19.78 16.18 -2.58
C ALA A 205 -20.35 16.88 -1.33
N GLY A 206 -19.68 16.77 -0.20
CA GLY A 206 -19.95 17.60 0.97
C GLY A 206 -19.51 19.04 0.73
N GLY A 207 -20.20 20.00 1.34
CA GLY A 207 -19.86 21.41 1.31
C GLY A 207 -18.64 21.74 2.17
N ASP A 208 -17.86 22.75 1.78
CA ASP A 208 -16.76 23.23 2.59
C ASP A 208 -17.28 23.94 3.85
N GLY A 209 -16.58 23.77 4.98
CA GLY A 209 -16.84 24.53 6.20
C GLY A 209 -16.41 25.98 6.06
N GLY A 210 -17.17 26.88 6.67
CA GLY A 210 -16.95 28.31 6.68
C GLY A 210 -15.67 28.69 7.43
N ALA A 211 -14.97 29.71 6.94
CA ALA A 211 -13.82 30.26 7.66
C ALA A 211 -14.28 31.16 8.82
N ALA A 212 -13.55 31.17 9.93
CA ALA A 212 -13.65 32.23 10.92
C ALA A 212 -12.70 33.38 10.54
N MET A 213 -13.23 34.49 10.02
CA MET A 213 -12.42 35.68 9.73
C MET A 213 -12.16 36.57 10.97
N ALA A 214 -12.47 36.05 12.15
CA ALA A 214 -12.40 36.76 13.42
C ALA A 214 -10.99 37.23 13.77
N TRP A 215 -10.85 38.48 14.19
CA TRP A 215 -9.58 39.00 14.71
C TRP A 215 -9.24 38.43 16.09
N MET A 216 -10.22 38.31 16.99
CA MET A 216 -9.98 37.90 18.38
C MET A 216 -10.24 36.42 18.65
N PHE A 217 -11.40 35.89 18.25
CA PHE A 217 -11.75 34.50 18.51
C PHE A 217 -12.71 33.93 17.45
N GLY A 218 -12.38 32.74 16.91
CA GLY A 218 -13.30 32.03 16.03
C GLY A 218 -12.75 30.68 15.57
N ASN A 219 -13.59 29.66 15.59
CA ASN A 219 -13.26 28.34 15.04
C ASN A 219 -13.73 28.26 13.59
N GLY A 220 -12.97 27.63 12.71
CA GLY A 220 -13.45 27.29 11.37
C GLY A 220 -14.50 26.19 11.46
N GLY A 221 -15.52 26.26 10.59
CA GLY A 221 -16.58 25.26 10.51
C GLY A 221 -16.07 23.94 9.94
N ALA A 222 -16.71 22.83 10.32
CA ALA A 222 -16.42 21.52 9.75
C ALA A 222 -16.88 21.43 8.29
N GLY A 223 -16.18 20.66 7.47
CA GLY A 223 -16.65 20.31 6.14
C GLY A 223 -17.69 19.20 6.19
N GLY A 224 -18.66 19.24 5.28
CA GLY A 224 -19.73 18.26 5.17
C GLY A 224 -19.25 16.91 4.65
N SER A 225 -19.91 15.83 5.02
CA SER A 225 -19.60 14.50 4.49
C SER A 225 -20.03 14.37 3.02
N GLY A 226 -19.28 13.61 2.22
CA GLY A 226 -19.71 13.21 0.89
C GLY A 226 -20.83 12.17 0.92
N GLY A 227 -21.74 12.25 -0.04
CA GLY A 227 -22.86 11.33 -0.19
C GLY A 227 -22.42 9.96 -0.72
N ALA A 228 -23.20 8.92 -0.40
CA ALA A 228 -22.93 7.58 -0.93
C ALA A 228 -23.28 7.45 -2.42
N GLY A 229 -22.47 6.70 -3.16
CA GLY A 229 -22.82 6.21 -4.49
C GLY A 229 -23.85 5.08 -4.42
N MET A 230 -24.65 4.91 -5.48
CA MET A 230 -25.68 3.87 -5.53
C MET A 230 -25.18 2.63 -6.26
N ASP A 231 -25.61 1.46 -5.80
CA ASP A 231 -25.31 0.19 -6.46
C ASP A 231 -25.79 0.20 -7.93
N GLY A 232 -25.01 -0.43 -8.80
CA GLY A 232 -25.41 -0.74 -10.16
C GLY A 232 -26.47 -1.84 -10.15
N THR A 233 -27.44 -1.76 -11.05
CA THR A 233 -28.35 -2.88 -11.35
C THR A 233 -27.94 -3.55 -12.65
N GLN A 234 -28.64 -4.61 -13.03
CA GLN A 234 -28.51 -5.17 -14.37
C GLN A 234 -29.10 -4.22 -15.43
N ASN A 235 -28.47 -4.13 -16.60
CA ASN A 235 -28.99 -3.42 -17.78
C ASN A 235 -29.81 -4.36 -18.69
N VAL A 236 -30.54 -3.82 -19.66
CA VAL A 236 -31.40 -4.51 -20.63
C VAL A 236 -30.67 -5.61 -21.41
N THR A 237 -29.35 -5.51 -21.58
CA THR A 237 -28.52 -6.54 -22.23
C THR A 237 -28.04 -7.65 -21.28
N GLY A 238 -28.52 -7.69 -20.04
CA GLY A 238 -28.12 -8.65 -19.01
C GLY A 238 -26.75 -8.39 -18.38
N THR A 239 -26.09 -7.28 -18.71
CA THR A 239 -24.80 -6.90 -18.10
C THR A 239 -25.04 -6.09 -16.84
N GLY A 240 -24.25 -6.34 -15.79
CA GLY A 240 -24.21 -5.50 -14.60
C GLY A 240 -23.72 -4.09 -14.91
N MET A 241 -24.46 -3.08 -14.46
CA MET A 241 -24.01 -1.69 -14.51
C MET A 241 -22.95 -1.45 -13.42
N SER A 242 -22.07 -0.48 -13.65
CA SER A 242 -21.12 -0.06 -12.62
C SER A 242 -21.85 0.56 -11.42
N GLY A 243 -21.29 0.36 -10.23
CA GLY A 243 -21.67 1.10 -9.04
C GLY A 243 -21.24 2.55 -9.11
N GLY A 244 -21.99 3.41 -8.44
CA GLY A 244 -21.71 4.83 -8.36
C GLY A 244 -20.52 5.11 -7.44
N GLN A 245 -19.71 6.10 -7.78
CA GLN A 245 -18.69 6.65 -6.90
C GLN A 245 -19.32 7.33 -5.68
N GLY A 246 -18.62 7.26 -4.56
CA GLY A 246 -18.92 8.10 -3.40
C GLY A 246 -18.50 9.54 -3.64
N GLY A 247 -19.22 10.49 -3.04
CA GLY A 247 -18.89 11.91 -3.09
C GLY A 247 -17.70 12.23 -2.19
N ASN A 248 -16.92 13.25 -2.55
CA ASN A 248 -15.83 13.71 -1.68
C ASN A 248 -16.40 14.45 -0.46
N GLY A 249 -15.71 14.36 0.68
CA GLY A 249 -15.99 15.22 1.82
C GLY A 249 -15.51 16.66 1.58
N GLY A 250 -16.21 17.62 2.18
CA GLY A 250 -15.87 19.03 2.13
C GLY A 250 -14.67 19.37 3.02
N ASN A 251 -13.94 20.42 2.68
CA ASN A 251 -12.80 20.88 3.48
C ASN A 251 -13.26 21.56 4.76
N GLY A 252 -12.49 21.44 5.83
CA GLY A 252 -12.71 22.23 7.03
C GLY A 252 -12.29 23.70 6.85
N GLY A 253 -13.00 24.60 7.51
CA GLY A 253 -12.76 26.04 7.49
C GLY A 253 -11.50 26.47 8.25
N VAL A 254 -10.92 27.61 7.89
CA VAL A 254 -9.77 28.19 8.60
C VAL A 254 -10.23 28.84 9.91
N SER A 255 -9.40 28.77 10.96
CA SER A 255 -9.64 29.46 12.24
C SER A 255 -9.52 30.99 12.15
N GLY A 256 -9.93 31.68 13.21
CA GLY A 256 -9.68 33.11 13.45
C GLY A 256 -8.19 33.42 13.69
N TYR A 257 -7.86 34.71 13.61
CA TYR A 257 -6.48 35.20 13.67
C TYR A 257 -5.81 34.94 15.03
N LEU A 258 -6.40 35.41 16.14
CA LEU A 258 -5.76 35.37 17.47
C LEU A 258 -5.99 34.07 18.26
N LEU A 259 -7.24 33.62 18.39
CA LEU A 259 -7.61 32.38 19.08
C LEU A 259 -8.61 31.60 18.21
N GLY A 260 -8.36 30.30 18.00
CA GLY A 260 -9.31 29.47 17.25
C GLY A 260 -8.73 28.17 16.71
N ASN A 261 -9.61 27.17 16.57
CA ASN A 261 -9.30 25.90 15.93
C ASN A 261 -9.74 25.90 14.47
N GLY A 262 -8.93 25.31 13.59
CA GLY A 262 -9.36 25.02 12.23
C GLY A 262 -10.43 23.93 12.23
N GLY A 263 -11.37 24.00 11.29
CA GLY A 263 -12.44 23.03 11.14
C GLY A 263 -11.96 21.67 10.68
N LYS A 264 -12.68 20.61 11.06
CA LYS A 264 -12.42 19.25 10.57
C LYS A 264 -12.89 19.11 9.11
N GLY A 265 -12.17 18.39 8.27
CA GLY A 265 -12.64 18.00 6.94
C GLY A 265 -13.70 16.88 7.01
N GLY A 266 -14.68 16.92 6.11
CA GLY A 266 -15.74 15.92 6.03
C GLY A 266 -15.24 14.58 5.50
N ALA A 267 -15.88 13.49 5.91
CA ALA A 267 -15.56 12.16 5.39
C ALA A 267 -15.99 12.01 3.92
N GLY A 268 -15.27 11.22 3.15
CA GLY A 268 -15.68 10.78 1.82
C GLY A 268 -16.82 9.77 1.89
N GLY A 269 -17.74 9.82 0.92
CA GLY A 269 -18.85 8.89 0.81
C GLY A 269 -18.41 7.50 0.36
N ALA A 270 -19.10 6.46 0.82
CA ALA A 270 -18.91 5.11 0.31
C ALA A 270 -19.40 4.99 -1.13
N ALA A 271 -18.77 4.13 -1.91
CA ALA A 271 -19.22 3.83 -3.27
C ALA A 271 -20.28 2.72 -3.30
N GLY A 272 -21.03 2.68 -4.40
CA GLY A 272 -21.94 1.59 -4.71
C GLY A 272 -21.23 0.38 -5.33
N ASN A 273 -21.78 -0.80 -5.10
CA ASN A 273 -21.37 -2.04 -5.72
C ASN A 273 -21.72 -2.07 -7.21
N GLY A 274 -20.98 -2.83 -8.01
CA GLY A 274 -21.37 -3.19 -9.36
C GLY A 274 -22.58 -4.13 -9.37
N GLY A 275 -23.46 -3.97 -10.36
CA GLY A 275 -24.58 -4.87 -10.54
C GLY A 275 -24.14 -6.26 -11.00
N ASN A 276 -24.91 -7.29 -10.66
CA ASN A 276 -24.61 -8.65 -11.13
C ASN A 276 -25.00 -8.83 -12.60
N GLY A 277 -24.28 -9.72 -13.29
CA GLY A 277 -24.67 -10.22 -14.61
C GLY A 277 -25.92 -11.09 -14.54
N ALA A 278 -26.70 -11.11 -15.62
CA ALA A 278 -27.87 -11.97 -15.76
C ALA A 278 -27.47 -13.43 -15.93
N THR A 279 -28.24 -14.32 -15.34
CA THR A 279 -28.23 -15.72 -15.80
C THR A 279 -28.66 -15.77 -17.26
N GLY A 280 -27.96 -16.57 -18.08
CA GLY A 280 -28.32 -16.79 -19.47
C GLY A 280 -29.71 -17.41 -19.62
N ASP A 281 -30.33 -17.18 -20.77
CA ASP A 281 -31.66 -17.70 -21.11
C ASP A 281 -31.74 -18.12 -22.60
N THR A 282 -32.95 -18.31 -23.11
CA THR A 282 -33.19 -18.71 -24.51
C THR A 282 -32.80 -17.65 -25.53
N ASP A 283 -32.74 -16.38 -25.14
CA ASP A 283 -32.36 -15.25 -25.99
C ASP A 283 -30.84 -15.00 -25.94
N GLY A 284 -30.15 -15.51 -24.91
CA GLY A 284 -28.70 -15.56 -24.80
C GLY A 284 -28.21 -16.63 -23.82
N LEU A 285 -27.59 -17.70 -24.35
CA LEU A 285 -27.19 -18.87 -23.53
C LEU A 285 -26.05 -18.60 -22.53
N ALA A 286 -25.25 -17.54 -22.76
CA ALA A 286 -24.13 -17.20 -21.90
C ALA A 286 -24.56 -16.27 -20.76
N GLY A 287 -23.91 -16.41 -19.61
CA GLY A 287 -24.11 -15.51 -18.49
C GLY A 287 -23.59 -14.10 -18.76
N GLY A 288 -24.30 -13.11 -18.20
CA GLY A 288 -23.95 -11.70 -18.30
C GLY A 288 -22.69 -11.34 -17.51
N VAL A 289 -21.99 -10.30 -17.92
CA VAL A 289 -20.81 -9.79 -17.21
C VAL A 289 -21.25 -8.96 -16.00
N GLY A 290 -20.57 -9.12 -14.86
CA GLY A 290 -20.75 -8.30 -13.67
C GLY A 290 -20.20 -6.88 -13.82
N GLY A 291 -20.87 -5.92 -13.19
CA GLY A 291 -20.50 -4.50 -13.21
C GLY A 291 -19.31 -4.20 -12.29
N ARG A 292 -18.60 -3.11 -12.56
CA ARG A 292 -17.49 -2.68 -11.66
C ARG A 292 -18.04 -2.01 -10.41
N GLY A 293 -17.38 -2.18 -9.28
CA GLY A 293 -17.62 -1.35 -8.10
C GLY A 293 -17.22 0.11 -8.34
N GLY A 294 -17.90 1.04 -7.67
CA GLY A 294 -17.53 2.45 -7.70
C GLY A 294 -16.32 2.75 -6.81
N ALA A 295 -15.62 3.86 -7.06
CA ALA A 295 -14.53 4.33 -6.19
C ALA A 295 -15.09 5.12 -5.00
N GLY A 296 -14.51 4.91 -3.81
CA GLY A 296 -14.85 5.66 -2.61
C GLY A 296 -14.45 7.13 -2.71
N GLY A 297 -15.20 7.99 -2.03
CA GLY A 297 -14.95 9.44 -2.01
C GLY A 297 -13.70 9.80 -1.23
N LEU A 298 -13.02 10.88 -1.61
CA LEU A 298 -11.89 11.41 -0.84
C LEU A 298 -12.38 12.08 0.44
N GLY A 299 -11.61 11.96 1.52
CA GLY A 299 -11.80 12.77 2.71
C GLY A 299 -11.40 14.22 2.48
N GLY A 300 -12.13 15.14 3.10
CA GLY A 300 -11.89 16.58 3.01
C GLY A 300 -10.61 17.03 3.71
N ALA A 301 -10.00 18.10 3.22
CA ALA A 301 -8.81 18.66 3.86
C ALA A 301 -9.14 19.26 5.23
N ARG A 302 -8.15 19.27 6.12
CA ARG A 302 -8.28 19.97 7.41
C ARG A 302 -8.27 21.50 7.24
N GLY A 303 -8.98 22.17 8.13
CA GLY A 303 -8.87 23.61 8.35
C GLY A 303 -7.51 23.99 8.95
N SER A 304 -6.96 25.11 8.49
CA SER A 304 -5.66 25.63 8.96
C SER A 304 -5.80 26.62 10.12
N HIS A 305 -4.66 26.97 10.72
CA HIS A 305 -4.58 27.94 11.81
C HIS A 305 -3.36 28.85 11.66
N PHE A 306 -3.43 30.05 12.23
CA PHE A 306 -2.43 31.11 12.02
C PHE A 306 -1.20 30.98 12.91
N TYR A 307 -1.35 30.52 14.16
CA TYR A 307 -0.28 30.42 15.13
C TYR A 307 0.00 28.97 15.52
N GLY A 308 1.20 28.45 15.24
CA GLY A 308 1.59 27.06 15.52
C GLY A 308 1.80 26.69 17.00
N ALA A 309 1.19 27.41 17.95
CA ALA A 309 1.31 27.13 19.37
C ALA A 309 -0.05 26.73 19.97
N ALA A 310 -0.09 25.59 20.68
CA ALA A 310 -1.31 24.98 21.22
C ALA A 310 -2.16 25.88 22.12
N PHE A 311 -1.58 26.96 22.66
CA PHE A 311 -2.30 27.96 23.44
C PHE A 311 -3.27 28.81 22.60
N TYR A 312 -2.97 29.06 21.33
CA TYR A 312 -3.78 29.90 20.44
C TYR A 312 -4.76 29.09 19.55
N GLY A 313 -4.66 27.77 19.59
CA GLY A 313 -5.52 26.84 18.83
C GLY A 313 -4.73 25.88 17.94
N GLY A 314 -5.44 24.92 17.36
CA GLY A 314 -4.88 23.88 16.51
C GLY A 314 -5.49 23.85 15.10
N ALA A 315 -4.78 23.20 14.16
CA ALA A 315 -5.39 22.83 12.89
C ALA A 315 -6.49 21.77 13.12
N GLY A 316 -7.47 21.73 12.22
CA GLY A 316 -8.45 20.65 12.22
C GLY A 316 -7.84 19.30 11.82
N GLN A 317 -8.69 18.28 11.82
CA GLN A 317 -8.36 16.96 11.28
C GLN A 317 -8.83 16.85 9.83
N ALA A 318 -8.15 16.05 9.00
CA ALA A 318 -8.70 15.73 7.68
C ALA A 318 -9.86 14.73 7.84
N GLY A 319 -10.72 14.63 6.83
CA GLY A 319 -11.77 13.62 6.80
C GLY A 319 -11.25 12.25 6.39
N ASP A 320 -11.95 11.19 6.79
CA ASP A 320 -11.63 9.83 6.38
C ASP A 320 -12.04 9.58 4.92
N GLY A 321 -11.34 8.68 4.24
CA GLY A 321 -11.69 8.25 2.89
C GLY A 321 -12.87 7.27 2.89
N GLY A 322 -13.70 7.33 1.86
CA GLY A 322 -14.81 6.41 1.68
C GLY A 322 -14.36 5.05 1.14
N ASN A 323 -15.11 3.98 1.46
CA ASN A 323 -14.81 2.64 0.95
C ASN A 323 -15.20 2.50 -0.54
N GLY A 324 -14.41 1.73 -1.27
CA GLY A 324 -14.72 1.30 -2.63
C GLY A 324 -15.82 0.24 -2.67
N GLY A 325 -16.57 0.20 -3.76
CA GLY A 325 -17.67 -0.73 -3.95
C GLY A 325 -17.19 -2.09 -4.45
N ASN A 326 -17.90 -3.16 -4.14
CA ASN A 326 -17.57 -4.48 -4.66
C ASN A 326 -17.92 -4.57 -6.16
N GLY A 327 -17.18 -5.37 -6.93
CA GLY A 327 -17.59 -5.77 -8.27
C GLY A 327 -18.79 -6.72 -8.22
N GLY A 328 -19.70 -6.61 -9.19
CA GLY A 328 -20.83 -7.51 -9.31
C GLY A 328 -20.41 -8.89 -9.81
N ALA A 329 -21.11 -9.94 -9.40
CA ALA A 329 -20.84 -11.28 -9.88
C ALA A 329 -21.17 -11.42 -11.38
N GLY A 330 -20.44 -12.29 -12.08
CA GLY A 330 -20.82 -12.78 -13.40
C GLY A 330 -22.08 -13.64 -13.29
N GLY A 331 -22.93 -13.59 -14.31
CA GLY A 331 -24.14 -14.42 -14.35
C GLY A 331 -23.82 -15.86 -14.73
N GLU A 332 -24.66 -16.77 -14.26
CA GLU A 332 -24.63 -18.18 -14.66
C GLU A 332 -24.98 -18.37 -16.14
N ALA A 333 -24.52 -19.43 -16.78
CA ALA A 333 -25.02 -19.81 -18.10
C ALA A 333 -26.48 -20.30 -18.05
N ALA A 334 -27.17 -20.27 -19.20
CA ALA A 334 -28.49 -20.87 -19.33
C ALA A 334 -28.43 -22.38 -19.04
N THR A 335 -29.48 -22.91 -18.41
CA THR A 335 -29.63 -24.36 -18.18
C THR A 335 -30.82 -24.93 -18.94
N ASP A 336 -30.74 -26.21 -19.31
CA ASP A 336 -31.90 -26.95 -19.79
C ASP A 336 -32.81 -27.41 -18.63
N ALA A 337 -33.92 -28.08 -18.95
CA ALA A 337 -34.85 -28.61 -17.95
C ALA A 337 -34.24 -29.68 -17.01
N GLY A 338 -33.08 -30.24 -17.38
CA GLY A 338 -32.30 -31.18 -16.58
C GLY A 338 -31.24 -30.51 -15.70
N GLY A 339 -31.05 -29.19 -15.82
CA GLY A 339 -30.03 -28.44 -15.10
C GLY A 339 -28.65 -28.45 -15.77
N HIS A 340 -28.52 -28.92 -17.01
CA HIS A 340 -27.26 -28.87 -17.74
C HIS A 340 -27.03 -27.51 -18.37
N PHE A 341 -25.83 -26.96 -18.22
CA PHE A 341 -25.49 -25.68 -18.84
C PHE A 341 -25.40 -25.78 -20.37
N LEU A 342 -25.90 -24.74 -21.03
CA LEU A 342 -25.99 -24.61 -22.49
C LEU A 342 -25.03 -23.55 -23.05
N GLY A 343 -24.40 -22.76 -22.19
CA GLY A 343 -23.48 -21.68 -22.56
C GLY A 343 -22.34 -21.52 -21.57
N ASN A 344 -21.61 -20.42 -21.68
CA ASN A 344 -20.50 -20.09 -20.78
C ASN A 344 -20.98 -19.17 -19.65
N GLY A 345 -20.34 -19.29 -18.49
CA GLY A 345 -20.55 -18.37 -17.38
C GLY A 345 -20.01 -16.97 -17.67
N GLY A 346 -20.62 -15.98 -17.04
CA GLY A 346 -20.27 -14.58 -17.16
C GLY A 346 -19.04 -14.20 -16.33
N ILE A 347 -18.31 -13.18 -16.78
CA ILE A 347 -17.13 -12.67 -16.06
C ILE A 347 -17.58 -11.78 -14.90
N GLY A 348 -16.94 -11.91 -13.74
CA GLY A 348 -17.14 -11.04 -12.58
C GLY A 348 -16.62 -9.61 -12.77
N GLY A 349 -17.15 -8.67 -11.99
CA GLY A 349 -16.79 -7.27 -12.00
C GLY A 349 -15.53 -6.97 -11.17
N ILE A 350 -14.80 -5.92 -11.53
CA ILE A 350 -13.63 -5.46 -10.75
C ILE A 350 -14.11 -4.69 -9.52
N GLY A 351 -13.43 -4.83 -8.39
CA GLY A 351 -13.67 -4.01 -7.19
C GLY A 351 -13.24 -2.55 -7.38
N GLY A 352 -13.90 -1.63 -6.67
CA GLY A 352 -13.58 -0.21 -6.71
C GLY A 352 -12.51 0.18 -5.68
N ASP A 353 -11.70 1.19 -5.99
CA ASP A 353 -10.67 1.67 -5.07
C ASP A 353 -11.27 2.44 -3.88
N GLY A 354 -10.61 2.34 -2.72
CA GLY A 354 -10.92 3.17 -1.55
C GLY A 354 -10.41 4.61 -1.70
N GLY A 355 -11.13 5.54 -1.09
CA GLY A 355 -10.76 6.96 -1.06
C GLY A 355 -9.61 7.24 -0.10
N ALA A 356 -8.76 8.22 -0.44
CA ALA A 356 -7.74 8.69 0.49
C ALA A 356 -8.34 9.62 1.56
N GLY A 357 -7.77 9.65 2.75
CA GLY A 357 -8.23 10.49 3.85
C GLY A 357 -7.33 10.41 5.07
N TYR A 358 -7.80 10.91 6.21
CA TYR A 358 -7.12 10.77 7.49
C TYR A 358 -6.85 9.30 7.80
N ALA A 359 -7.90 8.47 7.86
CA ALA A 359 -7.81 7.05 7.50
C ALA A 359 -8.15 6.85 6.01
N GLY A 360 -7.44 5.94 5.36
CA GLY A 360 -7.77 5.53 3.99
C GLY A 360 -8.95 4.55 3.98
N GLY A 361 -9.87 4.70 3.03
CA GLY A 361 -10.99 3.77 2.85
C GLY A 361 -10.54 2.43 2.29
N ASP A 362 -11.26 1.36 2.59
CA ASP A 362 -10.96 0.02 2.07
C ASP A 362 -11.30 -0.09 0.57
N GLY A 363 -10.54 -0.90 -0.16
CA GLY A 363 -10.87 -1.29 -1.52
C GLY A 363 -11.99 -2.32 -1.55
N GLY A 364 -12.84 -2.26 -2.57
CA GLY A 364 -13.93 -3.22 -2.77
C GLY A 364 -13.44 -4.56 -3.32
N ASN A 365 -14.13 -5.64 -2.98
CA ASN A 365 -13.83 -6.97 -3.51
C ASN A 365 -14.16 -7.05 -5.01
N SER A 366 -13.48 -7.91 -5.75
CA SER A 366 -13.94 -8.28 -7.10
C SER A 366 -15.09 -9.28 -7.03
N GLY A 367 -15.92 -9.29 -8.07
CA GLY A 367 -17.04 -10.23 -8.20
C GLY A 367 -16.59 -11.59 -8.70
N ASP A 368 -17.32 -12.61 -8.30
CA ASP A 368 -17.09 -13.99 -8.74
C ASP A 368 -17.46 -14.17 -10.22
N GLY A 369 -16.88 -15.17 -10.88
CA GLY A 369 -17.32 -15.61 -12.20
C GLY A 369 -18.52 -16.55 -12.08
N GLY A 370 -19.43 -16.51 -13.07
CA GLY A 370 -20.56 -17.45 -13.11
C GLY A 370 -20.16 -18.81 -13.67
N ASP A 371 -20.93 -19.85 -13.39
CA ASP A 371 -20.70 -21.21 -13.88
C ASP A 371 -21.23 -21.40 -15.30
N GLY A 372 -20.73 -22.44 -15.98
CA GLY A 372 -21.22 -22.82 -17.30
C GLY A 372 -20.58 -24.07 -17.89
N ILE A 373 -20.69 -24.25 -19.20
CA ILE A 373 -19.88 -25.20 -19.95
C ILE A 373 -18.40 -24.85 -19.77
N ASN A 374 -18.10 -23.56 -19.95
CA ASN A 374 -16.89 -22.93 -19.43
C ASN A 374 -17.30 -21.99 -18.31
N GLY A 375 -16.55 -22.00 -17.22
CA GLY A 375 -16.75 -21.07 -16.12
C GLY A 375 -16.25 -19.67 -16.47
N GLY A 376 -16.99 -18.67 -16.03
CA GLY A 376 -16.61 -17.27 -16.15
C GLY A 376 -15.42 -16.96 -15.25
N HIS A 377 -14.54 -16.06 -15.70
CA HIS A 377 -13.46 -15.58 -14.83
C HIS A 377 -14.03 -14.67 -13.73
N ALA A 378 -13.40 -14.67 -12.56
CA ALA A 378 -13.64 -13.63 -11.58
C ALA A 378 -13.27 -12.25 -12.14
N GLY A 379 -13.70 -11.20 -11.45
CA GLY A 379 -13.20 -9.86 -11.66
C GLY A 379 -11.68 -9.83 -11.49
N GLY A 380 -10.98 -9.18 -12.44
CA GLY A 380 -9.52 -9.34 -12.54
C GLY A 380 -8.74 -8.96 -11.28
N TRP A 381 -9.19 -7.94 -10.53
CA TRP A 381 -8.53 -7.43 -9.32
C TRP A 381 -9.56 -6.93 -8.31
N GLY A 382 -9.31 -7.16 -7.02
CA GLY A 382 -9.88 -6.35 -5.95
C GLY A 382 -9.38 -4.90 -6.03
N GLY A 383 -10.18 -3.97 -5.52
CA GLY A 383 -9.84 -2.55 -5.47
C GLY A 383 -8.67 -2.28 -4.53
N SER A 384 -7.92 -1.23 -4.79
CA SER A 384 -6.83 -0.81 -3.91
C SER A 384 -7.38 -0.10 -2.69
N GLY A 385 -6.73 -0.27 -1.54
CA GLY A 385 -7.01 0.55 -0.37
C GLY A 385 -6.59 2.00 -0.57
N GLY A 386 -7.30 2.92 0.08
CA GLY A 386 -7.03 4.34 0.05
C GLY A 386 -5.81 4.73 0.89
N ASN A 387 -5.14 5.82 0.53
CA ASN A 387 -4.00 6.31 1.30
C ASN A 387 -4.47 7.01 2.58
N SER A 388 -3.68 6.87 3.65
CA SER A 388 -3.90 7.57 4.91
C SER A 388 -2.94 8.76 5.09
N LEU A 389 -3.29 9.65 6.01
CA LEU A 389 -2.40 10.69 6.52
C LEU A 389 -1.95 10.34 7.94
N ALA A 390 -0.81 10.89 8.35
CA ALA A 390 -0.25 10.73 9.68
C ALA A 390 0.03 9.26 10.06
N ASP A 391 -0.11 8.91 11.33
CA ASP A 391 0.14 7.59 11.91
C ASP A 391 -0.95 6.56 11.62
N ASN A 392 -2.02 6.93 10.91
CA ASN A 392 -3.12 6.03 10.59
C ASN A 392 -2.74 4.97 9.57
N ALA A 393 -3.43 3.83 9.66
CA ALA A 393 -3.32 2.77 8.67
C ALA A 393 -3.89 3.22 7.31
N GLY A 394 -3.18 2.89 6.23
CA GLY A 394 -3.78 2.90 4.89
C GLY A 394 -4.95 1.91 4.83
N GLY A 395 -5.88 2.15 3.91
CA GLY A 395 -7.02 1.26 3.71
C GLY A 395 -6.57 -0.13 3.24
N THR A 396 -7.35 -1.16 3.57
CA THR A 396 -7.07 -2.52 3.13
C THR A 396 -7.40 -2.70 1.64
N GLY A 397 -6.66 -3.56 0.95
CA GLY A 397 -6.99 -3.96 -0.42
C GLY A 397 -8.20 -4.89 -0.44
N GLY A 398 -9.03 -4.78 -1.47
CA GLY A 398 -10.20 -5.66 -1.66
C GLY A 398 -9.79 -7.07 -2.10
N ASN A 399 -10.61 -8.07 -1.77
CA ASN A 399 -10.33 -9.47 -2.11
C ASN A 399 -10.58 -9.78 -3.60
N GLY A 400 -9.88 -10.79 -4.10
CA GLY A 400 -10.10 -11.45 -5.38
C GLY A 400 -11.36 -12.33 -5.35
N GLY A 401 -12.14 -12.31 -6.43
CA GLY A 401 -13.33 -13.15 -6.60
C GLY A 401 -12.96 -14.58 -6.99
N VAL A 402 -13.86 -15.52 -6.77
CA VAL A 402 -13.72 -16.93 -7.18
C VAL A 402 -14.07 -17.08 -8.65
N GLY A 403 -13.30 -17.88 -9.39
CA GLY A 403 -13.65 -18.22 -10.77
C GLY A 403 -14.83 -19.19 -10.82
N GLY A 404 -15.70 -19.06 -11.83
CA GLY A 404 -16.87 -19.92 -11.97
C GLY A 404 -16.51 -21.35 -12.38
N ASP A 405 -17.36 -22.30 -12.01
CA ASP A 405 -17.18 -23.71 -12.29
C ASP A 405 -17.49 -24.04 -13.77
N ALA A 406 -16.81 -25.06 -14.30
CA ALA A 406 -17.03 -25.61 -15.63
C ALA A 406 -17.58 -27.02 -15.57
N THR A 407 -18.74 -27.23 -16.19
CA THR A 407 -19.34 -28.55 -16.34
C THR A 407 -18.84 -29.30 -17.58
N GLY A 408 -18.32 -28.58 -18.58
CA GLY A 408 -17.97 -29.15 -19.89
C GLY A 408 -19.17 -29.71 -20.65
N ALA A 409 -18.91 -30.34 -21.79
CA ALA A 409 -19.93 -31.10 -22.53
C ALA A 409 -19.29 -32.23 -23.35
N VAL A 410 -20.11 -33.16 -23.84
CA VAL A 410 -19.60 -34.26 -24.68
C VAL A 410 -18.93 -33.68 -25.93
N GLY A 411 -17.64 -33.99 -26.11
CA GLY A 411 -16.84 -33.48 -27.23
C GLY A 411 -16.38 -32.02 -27.10
N VAL A 412 -16.69 -31.35 -26.00
CA VAL A 412 -16.27 -29.97 -25.71
C VAL A 412 -15.56 -29.93 -24.36
N THR A 413 -14.29 -29.50 -24.35
CA THR A 413 -13.55 -29.35 -23.10
C THR A 413 -14.10 -28.16 -22.32
N GLY A 414 -14.56 -28.38 -21.09
CA GLY A 414 -14.94 -27.31 -20.17
C GLY A 414 -13.71 -26.72 -19.50
N THR A 415 -13.55 -25.40 -19.53
CA THR A 415 -12.48 -24.71 -18.79
C THR A 415 -13.11 -23.85 -17.72
N ALA A 416 -12.75 -24.08 -16.47
CA ALA A 416 -13.25 -23.29 -15.35
C ALA A 416 -12.57 -21.91 -15.26
N GLY A 417 -13.23 -21.00 -14.57
CA GLY A 417 -12.81 -19.62 -14.43
C GLY A 417 -11.54 -19.47 -13.60
N ASN A 418 -10.65 -18.55 -14.00
CA ASN A 418 -9.56 -18.14 -13.10
C ASN A 418 -10.14 -17.28 -11.97
N GLY A 419 -9.56 -17.43 -10.77
CA GLY A 419 -9.80 -16.54 -9.65
C GLY A 419 -9.17 -15.16 -9.84
N GLY A 420 -9.71 -14.18 -9.13
CA GLY A 420 -9.31 -12.78 -9.17
C GLY A 420 -8.13 -12.52 -8.26
N SER A 421 -7.32 -11.51 -8.60
CA SER A 421 -6.20 -11.12 -7.75
C SER A 421 -6.66 -10.25 -6.58
N GLY A 422 -5.98 -10.35 -5.44
CA GLY A 422 -6.15 -9.43 -4.32
C GLY A 422 -5.71 -8.01 -4.66
N GLY A 423 -6.40 -7.03 -4.11
CA GLY A 423 -6.11 -5.61 -4.22
C GLY A 423 -4.90 -5.20 -3.40
N GLN A 424 -4.27 -4.08 -3.79
CA GLN A 424 -3.12 -3.53 -3.05
C GLN A 424 -3.61 -2.83 -1.78
N GLY A 425 -2.85 -2.91 -0.69
CA GLY A 425 -3.07 -2.06 0.48
C GLY A 425 -2.73 -0.59 0.19
N GLY A 426 -3.44 0.33 0.84
CA GLY A 426 -3.23 1.77 0.70
C GLY A 426 -1.95 2.27 1.40
N TYR A 427 -1.39 3.38 0.93
CA TYR A 427 -0.16 3.91 1.52
C TYR A 427 -0.42 4.57 2.88
N GLY A 428 0.42 4.26 3.86
CA GLY A 428 0.56 5.01 5.12
C GLY A 428 1.64 6.09 5.01
N SER A 429 1.67 7.03 5.96
CA SER A 429 2.70 8.07 5.96
C SER A 429 4.05 7.57 6.47
N ASP A 430 5.13 7.88 5.74
CA ASP A 430 6.50 7.48 6.13
C ASP A 430 7.06 8.34 7.28
N ALA A 431 6.52 9.54 7.50
CA ALA A 431 7.10 10.56 8.38
C ALA A 431 6.64 10.47 9.84
N GLU A 432 5.50 9.84 10.11
CA GLU A 432 4.81 9.92 11.41
C GLU A 432 4.56 8.53 12.03
N GLY A 433 5.20 7.47 11.51
CA GLY A 433 4.99 6.10 12.01
C GLY A 433 3.78 5.39 11.39
N GLY A 434 3.22 5.92 10.29
CA GLY A 434 2.04 5.38 9.63
C GLY A 434 2.24 3.96 9.12
N ARG A 435 1.21 3.14 9.29
CA ARG A 435 1.18 1.76 8.77
C ARG A 435 0.57 1.73 7.37
N GLY A 436 1.21 1.07 6.42
CA GLY A 436 0.57 0.77 5.14
C GLY A 436 -0.56 -0.25 5.31
N GLY A 437 -1.62 -0.11 4.53
CA GLY A 437 -2.76 -1.01 4.57
C GLY A 437 -2.40 -2.45 4.20
N ASP A 438 -3.11 -3.42 4.76
CA ASP A 438 -2.91 -4.81 4.40
C ASP A 438 -3.52 -5.09 3.02
N ALA A 439 -2.95 -6.06 2.31
CA ALA A 439 -3.44 -6.44 0.99
C ALA A 439 -4.71 -7.30 1.04
N GLY A 440 -5.45 -7.28 -0.06
CA GLY A 440 -6.58 -8.18 -0.25
C GLY A 440 -6.13 -9.63 -0.52
N GLN A 441 -6.98 -10.59 -0.15
CA GLN A 441 -6.73 -12.01 -0.43
C GLN A 441 -6.96 -12.34 -1.90
N ALA A 442 -6.26 -13.35 -2.41
CA ALA A 442 -6.53 -13.90 -3.74
C ALA A 442 -7.82 -14.74 -3.77
N GLY A 443 -8.48 -14.78 -4.93
CA GLY A 443 -9.65 -15.64 -5.16
C GLY A 443 -9.27 -16.99 -5.77
N ALA A 444 -9.98 -18.06 -5.38
CA ALA A 444 -9.73 -19.41 -5.88
C ALA A 444 -10.13 -19.57 -7.37
N GLY A 445 -9.47 -20.50 -8.05
CA GLY A 445 -9.91 -20.94 -9.38
C GLY A 445 -11.18 -21.80 -9.30
N GLY A 446 -12.03 -21.72 -10.32
CA GLY A 446 -13.22 -22.54 -10.43
C GLY A 446 -12.91 -24.01 -10.72
N ASN A 447 -13.81 -24.89 -10.34
CA ASN A 447 -13.71 -26.33 -10.49
C ASN A 447 -14.30 -26.85 -11.81
N GLY A 448 -13.86 -28.01 -12.23
CA GLY A 448 -14.55 -28.86 -13.18
C GLY A 448 -15.72 -29.57 -12.49
N ALA A 449 -16.88 -28.92 -12.39
CA ALA A 449 -18.06 -29.40 -11.67
C ALA A 449 -18.80 -30.53 -12.39
N THR A 450 -18.13 -31.66 -12.63
CA THR A 450 -18.73 -32.87 -13.17
C THR A 450 -18.18 -34.12 -12.49
N THR A 451 -19.07 -35.07 -12.21
CA THR A 451 -18.69 -36.41 -11.74
C THR A 451 -18.61 -37.43 -12.89
N ASP A 452 -18.91 -37.01 -14.12
CA ASP A 452 -18.80 -37.84 -15.31
C ASP A 452 -17.36 -37.81 -15.82
N ASP A 453 -16.65 -38.93 -15.64
CA ASP A 453 -15.26 -39.10 -16.04
C ASP A 453 -15.06 -39.06 -17.56
N THR A 454 -16.12 -39.17 -18.36
CA THR A 454 -16.05 -39.05 -19.82
C THR A 454 -16.01 -37.59 -20.30
N ILE A 455 -16.38 -36.64 -19.43
CA ILE A 455 -16.37 -35.21 -19.75
C ILE A 455 -15.00 -34.63 -19.40
N LYS A 456 -14.38 -33.99 -20.39
CA LYS A 456 -13.06 -33.38 -20.24
C LYS A 456 -13.18 -31.98 -19.66
N THR A 457 -12.62 -31.73 -18.49
CA THR A 457 -12.55 -30.39 -17.89
C THR A 457 -11.14 -30.03 -17.43
N ILE A 458 -10.88 -28.73 -17.42
CA ILE A 458 -9.66 -28.10 -16.93
C ILE A 458 -10.05 -27.15 -15.80
N GLY A 459 -9.44 -27.31 -14.64
CA GLY A 459 -9.62 -26.42 -13.51
C GLY A 459 -9.07 -25.02 -13.73
N GLY A 460 -9.72 -24.04 -13.14
CA GLY A 460 -9.34 -22.64 -13.23
C GLY A 460 -8.08 -22.35 -12.42
N ARG A 461 -7.29 -21.35 -12.84
CA ARG A 461 -6.11 -20.94 -12.05
C ARG A 461 -6.52 -20.13 -10.84
N GLY A 462 -5.79 -20.26 -9.74
CA GLY A 462 -5.95 -19.37 -8.60
C GLY A 462 -5.48 -17.94 -8.90
N GLY A 463 -6.05 -16.97 -8.20
CA GLY A 463 -5.69 -15.57 -8.29
C GLY A 463 -4.37 -15.24 -7.60
N TYR A 464 -3.77 -14.09 -7.97
CA TYR A 464 -2.56 -13.62 -7.30
C TYR A 464 -2.88 -12.94 -5.97
N GLY A 465 -2.03 -13.14 -4.96
CA GLY A 465 -2.10 -12.38 -3.71
C GLY A 465 -1.90 -10.88 -3.95
N GLY A 466 -2.52 -10.05 -3.12
CA GLY A 466 -2.33 -8.61 -3.12
C GLY A 466 -0.99 -8.21 -2.48
N GLY A 467 -0.44 -7.07 -2.90
CA GLY A 467 0.72 -6.48 -2.23
C GLY A 467 0.29 -5.52 -1.12
N GLY A 468 1.05 -5.50 -0.03
CA GLY A 468 0.77 -4.59 1.08
C GLY A 468 1.02 -3.13 0.69
N GLY A 469 0.41 -2.22 1.45
CA GLY A 469 0.67 -0.79 1.34
C GLY A 469 2.03 -0.41 1.90
N ASN A 470 2.72 0.52 1.24
CA ASN A 470 3.93 1.12 1.80
C ASN A 470 3.58 2.00 3.00
N GLY A 471 4.50 2.13 3.95
CA GLY A 471 4.42 3.08 5.06
C GLY A 471 5.62 2.89 5.98
N HIS A 472 5.71 3.65 7.07
CA HIS A 472 6.74 3.41 8.07
C HIS A 472 6.70 1.96 8.60
N THR A 473 5.50 1.43 8.84
CA THR A 473 5.29 -0.02 8.99
C THR A 473 4.66 -0.56 7.71
N ALA A 474 5.34 -1.52 7.06
CA ALA A 474 4.85 -2.16 5.85
C ALA A 474 3.52 -2.88 6.10
N GLY A 475 2.57 -2.73 5.17
CA GLY A 475 1.37 -3.55 5.11
C GLY A 475 1.68 -4.99 4.73
N ALA A 476 0.88 -5.93 5.22
CA ALA A 476 1.06 -7.34 4.89
C ALA A 476 0.67 -7.61 3.43
N SER A 477 1.50 -8.38 2.72
CA SER A 477 1.10 -9.01 1.46
C SER A 477 0.33 -10.30 1.74
N THR A 478 -0.34 -10.86 0.73
CA THR A 478 -1.09 -12.11 0.86
C THR A 478 -0.58 -13.19 -0.08
N ASP A 479 -0.88 -14.44 0.27
CA ASP A 479 -0.53 -15.60 -0.54
C ASP A 479 -1.43 -15.69 -1.79
N GLY A 480 -0.97 -16.41 -2.80
CA GLY A 480 -1.82 -16.79 -3.92
C GLY A 480 -2.94 -17.74 -3.47
N ALA A 481 -3.98 -17.87 -4.28
CA ALA A 481 -5.07 -18.82 -4.03
C ALA A 481 -4.86 -20.13 -4.78
N ALA A 482 -5.47 -21.21 -4.30
CA ALA A 482 -5.46 -22.50 -4.99
C ALA A 482 -6.15 -22.41 -6.36
N GLY A 483 -5.67 -23.22 -7.30
CA GLY A 483 -6.45 -23.53 -8.51
C GLY A 483 -7.71 -24.33 -8.19
N GLY A 484 -8.59 -24.50 -9.17
CA GLY A 484 -9.74 -25.40 -9.03
C GLY A 484 -9.46 -26.77 -9.63
N THR A 485 -10.23 -27.77 -9.23
CA THR A 485 -10.09 -29.14 -9.75
C THR A 485 -10.54 -29.26 -11.21
N GLY A 486 -10.14 -30.32 -11.92
CA GLY A 486 -10.68 -30.65 -13.25
C GLY A 486 -10.59 -32.15 -13.49
N THR A 487 -11.33 -32.70 -14.45
CA THR A 487 -11.24 -34.14 -14.74
C THR A 487 -9.94 -34.48 -15.44
N PHE A 488 -9.52 -33.68 -16.42
CA PHE A 488 -8.29 -33.92 -17.17
C PHE A 488 -7.09 -33.21 -16.59
N LYS A 489 -7.25 -31.93 -16.24
CA LYS A 489 -6.16 -31.13 -15.67
C LYS A 489 -6.69 -30.30 -14.50
N GLY A 490 -5.97 -30.31 -13.38
CA GLY A 490 -6.23 -29.40 -12.27
C GLY A 490 -5.66 -28.00 -12.52
N GLY A 491 -6.23 -27.02 -11.85
CA GLY A 491 -5.87 -25.61 -11.96
C GLY A 491 -4.51 -25.32 -11.37
N ASP A 492 -3.76 -24.43 -12.03
CA ASP A 492 -2.50 -23.95 -11.50
C ASP A 492 -2.75 -23.04 -10.27
N GLY A 493 -1.87 -23.09 -9.27
CA GLY A 493 -1.90 -22.21 -8.11
C GLY A 493 -1.59 -20.77 -8.48
N GLY A 494 -2.22 -19.83 -7.77
CA GLY A 494 -1.97 -18.40 -7.90
C GLY A 494 -0.63 -17.98 -7.31
N GLY A 495 -0.03 -16.91 -7.83
CA GLY A 495 1.23 -16.39 -7.28
C GLY A 495 1.01 -15.52 -6.04
N GLY A 496 2.00 -15.46 -5.15
CA GLY A 496 1.95 -14.60 -3.97
C GLY A 496 2.11 -13.11 -4.29
N GLY A 497 1.61 -12.27 -3.38
CA GLY A 497 1.71 -10.82 -3.46
C GLY A 497 3.09 -10.29 -3.12
N ASN A 498 3.43 -9.10 -3.61
CA ASN A 498 4.73 -8.49 -3.30
C ASN A 498 4.70 -7.81 -1.93
N GLY A 499 5.80 -7.94 -1.20
CA GLY A 499 6.03 -7.23 0.05
C GLY A 499 6.10 -5.72 -0.13
N ALA A 500 5.56 -5.00 0.84
CA ALA A 500 5.50 -3.54 0.81
C ALA A 500 6.78 -2.90 1.33
N ARG A 501 6.99 -1.62 0.99
CA ARG A 501 8.10 -0.86 1.56
C ARG A 501 7.78 -0.37 2.96
N GLY A 502 8.76 -0.43 3.86
CA GLY A 502 8.69 0.21 5.16
C GLY A 502 10.00 0.20 5.92
N LEU A 503 10.00 0.56 7.20
CA LEU A 503 11.22 0.55 8.03
C LEU A 503 11.91 -0.80 7.90
N ASP A 504 11.17 -1.87 8.18
CA ASP A 504 11.46 -3.21 7.67
C ASP A 504 10.61 -3.45 6.43
N GLY A 505 11.23 -4.07 5.42
CA GLY A 505 10.53 -4.49 4.23
C GLY A 505 9.53 -5.60 4.54
N GLY A 506 8.30 -5.49 4.02
CA GLY A 506 7.31 -6.55 4.16
C GLY A 506 7.74 -7.82 3.42
N SER A 507 7.38 -9.00 3.93
CA SER A 507 7.61 -10.27 3.22
C SER A 507 6.73 -10.36 1.97
N GLY A 508 7.22 -11.04 0.93
CA GLY A 508 6.40 -11.48 -0.19
C GLY A 508 5.52 -12.67 0.21
N GLY A 509 4.30 -12.73 -0.32
CA GLY A 509 3.38 -13.83 -0.12
C GLY A 509 3.85 -15.09 -0.83
N ASN A 510 3.43 -16.25 -0.35
CA ASN A 510 3.73 -17.53 -0.96
C ASN A 510 2.86 -17.75 -2.21
N GLY A 511 3.39 -18.47 -3.20
CA GLY A 511 2.59 -19.05 -4.25
C GLY A 511 1.76 -20.21 -3.71
N ALA A 512 0.54 -20.36 -4.19
CA ALA A 512 -0.32 -21.47 -3.82
C ALA A 512 0.08 -22.76 -4.54
N ASP A 513 -0.26 -23.89 -3.94
CA ASP A 513 -0.13 -25.18 -4.59
C ASP A 513 -1.08 -25.28 -5.80
N GLY A 514 -0.65 -26.03 -6.82
CA GLY A 514 -1.54 -26.49 -7.86
C GLY A 514 -2.57 -27.48 -7.31
N THR A 515 -3.59 -27.79 -8.11
CA THR A 515 -4.62 -28.75 -7.71
C THR A 515 -4.61 -30.02 -8.55
N ALA A 516 -5.03 -31.12 -7.95
CA ALA A 516 -5.08 -32.41 -8.63
C ALA A 516 -6.29 -32.51 -9.57
N ALA A 517 -6.13 -33.31 -10.62
CA ALA A 517 -7.24 -33.70 -11.48
C ALA A 517 -7.93 -34.98 -10.97
N THR A 518 -9.22 -35.15 -11.27
CA THR A 518 -10.02 -36.30 -10.82
C THR A 518 -9.98 -37.50 -11.76
N GLY A 519 -9.42 -37.34 -12.97
CA GLY A 519 -9.28 -38.38 -13.98
C GLY A 519 -10.32 -38.24 -15.10
N TRP A 520 -9.84 -38.07 -16.34
CA TRP A 520 -10.67 -38.04 -17.54
C TRP A 520 -10.45 -39.33 -18.33
N LYS A 521 -11.55 -40.04 -18.60
CA LYS A 521 -11.57 -41.28 -19.37
C LYS A 521 -11.73 -40.97 -20.86
N ASP A 522 -10.68 -41.24 -21.60
CA ASP A 522 -10.67 -41.12 -23.06
C ASP A 522 -11.50 -42.23 -23.72
N ALA A 523 -11.81 -42.07 -25.01
CA ALA A 523 -12.58 -43.00 -25.82
C ALA A 523 -11.93 -44.38 -25.94
N ASP A 524 -10.60 -44.47 -25.78
CA ASP A 524 -9.85 -45.73 -25.75
C ASP A 524 -9.89 -46.45 -24.39
N GLY A 525 -10.49 -45.82 -23.37
CA GLY A 525 -10.62 -46.33 -22.01
C GLY A 525 -9.48 -45.94 -21.07
N THR A 526 -8.45 -45.24 -21.55
CA THR A 526 -7.34 -44.71 -20.74
C THR A 526 -7.84 -43.58 -19.84
N ILE A 527 -7.43 -43.58 -18.57
CA ILE A 527 -7.74 -42.48 -17.64
C ILE A 527 -6.54 -41.55 -17.59
N TRP A 528 -6.72 -40.30 -18.03
CA TRP A 528 -5.71 -39.26 -18.03
C TRP A 528 -5.91 -38.28 -16.88
N SER A 529 -4.80 -37.85 -16.25
CA SER A 529 -4.82 -36.82 -15.23
C SER A 529 -3.54 -35.98 -15.29
N ILE A 530 -3.67 -34.66 -15.23
CA ILE A 530 -2.55 -33.73 -15.15
C ILE A 530 -2.71 -32.85 -13.90
N GLY A 531 -1.71 -32.86 -13.02
CA GLY A 531 -1.65 -31.96 -11.88
C GLY A 531 -1.48 -30.50 -12.31
N GLY A 532 -2.11 -29.58 -11.59
CA GLY A 532 -1.87 -28.15 -11.73
C GLY A 532 -0.46 -27.78 -11.29
N ASN A 533 0.13 -26.76 -11.91
CA ASN A 533 1.43 -26.24 -11.48
C ASN A 533 1.27 -25.39 -10.22
N GLY A 534 2.31 -25.32 -9.39
CA GLY A 534 2.37 -24.40 -8.27
C GLY A 534 2.58 -22.95 -8.69
N GLY A 535 2.09 -22.02 -7.88
CA GLY A 535 2.20 -20.59 -8.06
C GLY A 535 3.57 -20.03 -7.71
N LEU A 536 3.90 -18.87 -8.27
CA LEU A 536 5.16 -18.17 -7.98
C LEU A 536 5.11 -17.50 -6.59
N GLY A 537 6.20 -17.51 -5.84
CA GLY A 537 6.35 -16.69 -4.65
C GLY A 537 6.52 -15.20 -4.98
N GLY A 538 5.96 -14.32 -4.16
CA GLY A 538 6.07 -12.88 -4.29
C GLY A 538 7.45 -12.35 -3.86
N SER A 539 7.87 -11.21 -4.40
CA SER A 539 9.14 -10.59 -3.97
C SER A 539 8.99 -9.89 -2.63
N GLY A 540 10.04 -9.88 -1.81
CA GLY A 540 10.10 -9.09 -0.59
C GLY A 540 10.09 -7.57 -0.85
N GLY A 541 9.72 -6.82 0.19
CA GLY A 541 9.61 -5.37 0.20
C GLY A 541 10.91 -4.67 0.55
N GLN A 542 11.12 -3.47 0.00
CA GLN A 542 12.34 -2.68 0.25
C GLN A 542 12.24 -1.91 1.56
N THR A 543 13.38 -1.53 2.12
CA THR A 543 13.43 -0.65 3.29
C THR A 543 13.21 0.83 2.92
N SER A 544 12.60 1.60 3.82
CA SER A 544 12.49 3.06 3.73
C SER A 544 13.65 3.72 4.48
N GLY A 545 14.69 4.15 3.76
CA GLY A 545 15.87 4.77 4.37
C GLY A 545 15.72 6.28 4.61
N ASN A 546 15.92 6.75 5.84
CA ASN A 546 16.21 8.16 6.13
C ASN A 546 17.73 8.40 6.05
N MET A 547 18.17 9.22 5.08
CA MET A 547 19.59 9.57 4.91
C MET A 547 20.21 10.28 6.13
N LEU A 548 19.40 10.80 7.05
CA LEU A 548 19.86 11.56 8.21
C LEU A 548 20.17 10.69 9.44
N THR A 549 19.54 9.52 9.57
CA THR A 549 19.76 8.60 10.71
C THR A 549 20.61 7.38 10.36
N GLY A 550 20.90 7.16 9.07
CA GLY A 550 21.48 5.91 8.58
C GLY A 550 20.45 4.79 8.78
N GLY A 551 19.67 4.47 7.75
CA GLY A 551 18.58 3.48 7.83
C GLY A 551 19.01 2.22 8.57
N THR A 552 18.09 1.61 9.34
CA THR A 552 18.35 0.44 10.23
C THR A 552 17.44 -0.76 9.91
N GLY A 553 16.86 -0.78 8.71
CA GLY A 553 15.82 -1.69 8.29
C GLY A 553 16.31 -2.97 7.64
N SER A 554 15.61 -4.08 7.91
CA SER A 554 15.81 -5.36 7.22
C SER A 554 15.01 -5.43 5.92
N GLY A 555 15.60 -6.00 4.87
CA GLY A 555 14.90 -6.24 3.62
C GLY A 555 13.87 -7.36 3.78
N GLY A 556 12.71 -7.26 3.13
CA GLY A 556 11.69 -8.29 3.21
C GLY A 556 12.11 -9.59 2.52
N ASP A 557 11.71 -10.73 3.08
CA ASP A 557 11.93 -12.05 2.49
C ASP A 557 11.05 -12.27 1.24
N GLY A 558 11.56 -13.04 0.29
CA GLY A 558 10.76 -13.55 -0.82
C GLY A 558 9.86 -14.71 -0.40
N GLY A 559 8.65 -14.76 -0.94
CA GLY A 559 7.70 -15.84 -0.66
C GLY A 559 8.11 -17.18 -1.27
N GLN A 560 7.63 -18.27 -0.69
CA GLN A 560 7.87 -19.62 -1.21
C GLN A 560 7.12 -19.83 -2.53
N GLY A 561 7.66 -20.63 -3.45
CA GLY A 561 6.92 -21.14 -4.59
C GLY A 561 5.98 -22.26 -4.15
N GLY A 562 4.79 -22.31 -4.72
CA GLY A 562 3.81 -23.37 -4.44
C GLY A 562 4.23 -24.70 -5.05
N ASN A 563 3.78 -25.81 -4.48
CA ASN A 563 4.02 -27.14 -5.01
C ASN A 563 3.15 -27.41 -6.24
N GLY A 564 3.68 -28.20 -7.18
CA GLY A 564 2.87 -28.80 -8.22
C GLY A 564 2.01 -29.92 -7.64
N ALA A 565 0.79 -30.07 -8.12
CA ALA A 565 -0.08 -31.14 -7.67
C ALA A 565 0.33 -32.51 -8.22
N ASP A 566 0.11 -33.55 -7.44
CA ASP A 566 0.24 -34.91 -7.90
C ASP A 566 -0.81 -35.22 -8.98
N GLY A 567 -0.43 -36.06 -9.92
CA GLY A 567 -1.35 -36.75 -10.82
C GLY A 567 -2.12 -37.83 -10.08
N LEU A 568 -3.33 -38.14 -10.58
CA LEU A 568 -4.13 -39.24 -10.07
C LEU A 568 -3.35 -40.56 -10.13
N THR A 569 -3.56 -41.43 -9.15
CA THR A 569 -2.99 -42.78 -9.11
C THR A 569 -4.09 -43.83 -9.20
N GLY A 570 -3.76 -45.00 -9.73
CA GLY A 570 -4.70 -46.14 -9.81
C GLY A 570 -4.52 -47.00 -11.05
N PRO A 571 -5.25 -48.13 -11.14
CA PRO A 571 -5.18 -49.03 -12.29
C PRO A 571 -5.62 -48.33 -13.58
N GLY A 572 -4.82 -48.43 -14.64
CA GLY A 572 -5.15 -47.85 -15.94
C GLY A 572 -5.06 -46.32 -16.02
N VAL A 573 -4.48 -45.67 -15.00
CA VAL A 573 -4.29 -44.23 -14.96
C VAL A 573 -2.92 -43.85 -15.53
N VAL A 574 -2.92 -42.95 -16.51
CA VAL A 574 -1.74 -42.29 -17.04
C VAL A 574 -1.76 -40.83 -16.57
N SER A 575 -0.89 -40.50 -15.62
CA SER A 575 -0.88 -39.18 -15.01
C SER A 575 0.47 -38.49 -15.01
N ILE A 576 0.40 -37.16 -15.05
CA ILE A 576 1.52 -36.24 -15.04
C ILE A 576 1.39 -35.36 -13.81
N GLY A 577 2.43 -35.27 -12.99
CA GLY A 577 2.49 -34.32 -11.89
C GLY A 577 2.74 -32.89 -12.38
N GLY A 578 2.19 -31.91 -11.67
CA GLY A 578 2.39 -30.49 -11.95
C GLY A 578 3.80 -30.02 -11.58
N ASN A 579 4.29 -28.96 -12.22
CA ASN A 579 5.59 -28.37 -11.85
C ASN A 579 5.45 -27.50 -10.60
N GLY A 580 6.49 -27.44 -9.78
CA GLY A 580 6.59 -26.50 -8.67
C GLY A 580 6.81 -25.07 -9.14
N GLY A 581 6.30 -24.12 -8.36
CA GLY A 581 6.45 -22.69 -8.57
C GLY A 581 7.82 -22.17 -8.16
N GLN A 582 8.25 -21.07 -8.76
CA GLN A 582 9.51 -20.40 -8.42
C GLN A 582 9.37 -19.68 -7.08
N GLY A 583 10.43 -19.66 -6.27
CA GLY A 583 10.51 -18.81 -5.09
C GLY A 583 10.71 -17.34 -5.43
N GLY A 584 10.20 -16.45 -4.58
CA GLY A 584 10.34 -15.00 -4.71
C GLY A 584 11.73 -14.51 -4.30
N ASN A 585 12.15 -13.36 -4.83
CA ASN A 585 13.41 -12.75 -4.42
C ASN A 585 13.26 -11.99 -3.10
N GLY A 586 14.28 -12.06 -2.25
CA GLY A 586 14.42 -11.17 -1.10
C GLY A 586 14.81 -9.75 -1.53
N ALA A 587 14.48 -8.77 -0.69
CA ALA A 587 14.75 -7.36 -0.95
C ALA A 587 15.97 -6.82 -0.20
N ALA A 588 16.46 -5.66 -0.62
CA ALA A 588 17.63 -5.06 -0.01
C ALA A 588 17.31 -4.55 1.40
N GLY A 589 18.24 -4.78 2.33
CA GLY A 589 18.29 -4.17 3.65
C GLY A 589 19.16 -2.92 3.64
N SER A 590 18.75 -1.90 4.39
CA SER A 590 19.53 -0.66 4.59
C SER A 590 19.78 -0.51 6.09
N GLY A 591 21.00 -0.79 6.55
CA GLY A 591 21.30 -0.80 7.98
C GLY A 591 21.38 -2.17 8.63
N ALA A 592 20.57 -3.10 8.12
CA ALA A 592 20.39 -4.45 8.65
C ALA A 592 20.38 -5.48 7.51
N ASP A 593 19.97 -6.70 7.81
CA ASP A 593 20.10 -7.83 6.91
C ASP A 593 19.25 -7.66 5.63
N GLY A 594 19.76 -8.15 4.51
CA GLY A 594 18.98 -8.31 3.28
C GLY A 594 18.02 -9.51 3.42
N GLY A 595 16.84 -9.41 2.80
CA GLY A 595 15.83 -10.48 2.88
C GLY A 595 16.28 -11.76 2.18
N ALA A 596 15.89 -12.92 2.70
CA ALA A 596 16.17 -14.21 2.08
C ALA A 596 15.33 -14.41 0.80
N GLY A 597 15.86 -15.18 -0.14
CA GLY A 597 15.09 -15.68 -1.28
C GLY A 597 14.19 -16.83 -0.84
N GLY A 598 12.96 -16.86 -1.36
CA GLY A 598 12.03 -17.96 -1.15
C GLY A 598 12.50 -19.25 -1.84
N GLY A 599 12.18 -20.40 -1.26
CA GLY A 599 12.41 -21.70 -1.90
C GLY A 599 11.46 -21.94 -3.06
N GLY A 600 11.90 -22.73 -4.03
CA GLY A 600 11.03 -23.23 -5.09
C GLY A 600 10.16 -24.39 -4.60
N GLY A 601 8.93 -24.47 -5.10
CA GLY A 601 8.01 -25.55 -4.76
C GLY A 601 8.43 -26.89 -5.36
N ALA A 602 8.01 -27.99 -4.75
CA ALA A 602 8.24 -29.32 -5.29
C ALA A 602 7.38 -29.56 -6.55
N GLY A 603 7.87 -30.37 -7.48
CA GLY A 603 7.04 -30.94 -8.54
C GLY A 603 6.21 -32.10 -8.00
N GLY A 604 4.98 -32.23 -8.50
CA GLY A 604 4.09 -33.33 -8.12
C GLY A 604 4.49 -34.65 -8.74
N ASP A 605 4.10 -35.74 -8.10
CA ASP A 605 4.30 -37.10 -8.58
C ASP A 605 3.30 -37.43 -9.70
N GLY A 606 3.64 -38.35 -10.60
CA GLY A 606 2.69 -38.87 -11.59
C GLY A 606 2.94 -40.33 -11.89
N THR A 607 1.93 -41.05 -12.39
CA THR A 607 2.12 -42.47 -12.75
C THR A 607 3.03 -42.63 -13.96
N ALA A 608 2.98 -41.68 -14.90
CA ALA A 608 3.83 -41.67 -16.09
C ALA A 608 4.98 -40.67 -15.97
N SER A 609 4.68 -39.42 -15.59
CA SER A 609 5.72 -38.40 -15.43
C SER A 609 5.57 -37.58 -14.16
N GLY A 610 6.70 -37.33 -13.50
CA GLY A 610 6.76 -36.37 -12.40
C GLY A 610 6.98 -34.94 -12.91
N GLY A 611 6.46 -33.97 -12.18
CA GLY A 611 6.66 -32.55 -12.47
C GLY A 611 8.04 -32.06 -12.03
N ASN A 612 8.56 -31.00 -12.65
CA ASN A 612 9.83 -30.41 -12.24
C ASN A 612 9.67 -29.57 -10.97
N GLY A 613 10.68 -29.52 -10.12
CA GLY A 613 10.74 -28.57 -9.01
C GLY A 613 10.99 -27.13 -9.49
N GLY A 614 10.46 -26.16 -8.76
CA GLY A 614 10.70 -24.74 -9.01
C GLY A 614 12.09 -24.30 -8.57
N ASN A 615 12.65 -23.24 -9.17
CA ASN A 615 13.92 -22.69 -8.69
C ASN A 615 13.68 -21.82 -7.45
N GLY A 616 14.70 -21.73 -6.59
CA GLY A 616 14.72 -20.79 -5.48
C GLY A 616 14.98 -19.36 -5.95
N GLY A 617 14.42 -18.39 -5.22
CA GLY A 617 14.64 -16.97 -5.43
C GLY A 617 16.00 -16.50 -4.92
N GLY A 618 16.49 -15.39 -5.47
CA GLY A 618 17.72 -14.75 -4.99
C GLY A 618 17.53 -14.07 -3.64
N GLY A 619 18.59 -14.02 -2.84
CA GLY A 619 18.61 -13.18 -1.64
C GLY A 619 18.67 -11.68 -1.96
N GLY A 620 18.48 -10.86 -0.94
CA GLY A 620 18.57 -9.40 -1.01
C GLY A 620 19.94 -8.89 -0.57
N THR A 621 20.37 -7.73 -1.07
CA THR A 621 21.64 -7.10 -0.66
C THR A 621 21.53 -6.48 0.73
N SER A 622 22.68 -6.23 1.38
CA SER A 622 22.75 -5.32 2.53
C SER A 622 23.68 -4.16 2.20
N ASP A 623 23.20 -2.93 2.37
CA ASP A 623 23.96 -1.72 2.01
C ASP A 623 24.94 -1.26 3.11
N THR A 624 24.92 -1.90 4.30
CA THR A 624 25.79 -1.59 5.45
C THR A 624 26.14 -2.86 6.26
N THR A 625 26.46 -2.76 7.56
CA THR A 625 26.92 -3.85 8.46
C THR A 625 26.04 -5.11 8.56
N GLY A 626 24.85 -5.13 7.95
CA GLY A 626 23.95 -6.29 7.94
C GLY A 626 24.45 -7.41 7.02
N SER A 627 24.01 -8.64 7.28
CA SER A 627 24.29 -9.81 6.44
C SER A 627 23.49 -9.73 5.14
N ALA A 628 24.06 -10.19 4.04
CA ALA A 628 23.27 -10.36 2.81
C ALA A 628 22.26 -11.51 2.96
N GLY A 629 21.13 -11.42 2.26
CA GLY A 629 20.11 -12.45 2.27
C GLY A 629 20.56 -13.72 1.53
N VAL A 630 20.24 -14.89 2.08
CA VAL A 630 20.58 -16.19 1.47
C VAL A 630 19.72 -16.46 0.23
N GLY A 631 20.28 -17.20 -0.74
CA GLY A 631 19.49 -17.71 -1.86
C GLY A 631 18.56 -18.84 -1.43
N GLY A 632 17.34 -18.87 -1.96
CA GLY A 632 16.35 -19.91 -1.68
C GLY A 632 16.74 -21.26 -2.28
N ALA A 633 16.32 -22.36 -1.66
CA ALA A 633 16.56 -23.70 -2.20
C ALA A 633 15.68 -23.97 -3.45
N GLY A 634 16.17 -24.75 -4.40
CA GLY A 634 15.34 -25.31 -5.46
C GLY A 634 14.45 -26.43 -4.95
N GLY A 635 13.24 -26.54 -5.50
CA GLY A 635 12.29 -27.60 -5.18
C GLY A 635 12.69 -28.95 -5.76
N ASN A 636 12.26 -30.03 -5.14
CA ASN A 636 12.50 -31.37 -5.66
C ASN A 636 11.62 -31.66 -6.88
N GLY A 637 12.10 -32.46 -7.82
CA GLY A 637 11.28 -33.01 -8.88
C GLY A 637 10.41 -34.17 -8.37
N GLY A 638 9.23 -34.31 -8.97
CA GLY A 638 8.29 -35.38 -8.64
C GLY A 638 8.69 -36.72 -9.24
N ASN A 639 8.21 -37.79 -8.62
CA ASN A 639 8.45 -39.17 -9.01
C ASN A 639 7.59 -39.58 -10.22
N SER A 640 8.07 -40.58 -10.96
CA SER A 640 7.27 -41.34 -11.94
C SER A 640 6.96 -42.73 -11.40
N GLY A 641 5.69 -43.13 -11.46
CA GLY A 641 5.20 -44.46 -11.12
C GLY A 641 5.53 -45.56 -12.15
N GLY A 642 6.27 -45.24 -13.22
CA GLY A 642 6.79 -46.23 -14.16
C GLY A 642 5.85 -46.64 -15.29
N ILE A 643 4.71 -45.97 -15.44
CA ILE A 643 3.80 -46.18 -16.56
C ILE A 643 4.34 -45.49 -17.81
N GLU A 644 4.54 -46.24 -18.88
CA GLU A 644 4.94 -45.65 -20.16
C GLU A 644 3.77 -44.89 -20.79
N THR A 645 4.01 -43.65 -21.18
CA THR A 645 2.99 -42.84 -21.87
C THR A 645 2.61 -43.53 -23.20
N PRO A 646 1.34 -43.93 -23.41
CA PRO A 646 0.93 -44.51 -24.68
C PRO A 646 0.99 -43.47 -25.80
N THR A 647 1.04 -43.95 -27.05
CA THR A 647 0.88 -43.06 -28.21
C THR A 647 -0.46 -42.35 -28.13
N ASN A 648 -0.45 -41.02 -28.15
CA ASN A 648 -1.62 -40.20 -27.89
C ASN A 648 -1.68 -39.01 -28.84
N THR A 649 -2.86 -38.41 -28.97
CA THR A 649 -3.08 -37.16 -29.70
C THR A 649 -3.06 -35.93 -28.79
N LEU A 650 -2.73 -36.10 -27.50
CA LEU A 650 -2.73 -35.06 -26.48
C LEU A 650 -1.40 -34.28 -26.43
N GLY A 651 -0.39 -34.71 -27.21
CA GLY A 651 0.93 -34.09 -27.24
C GLY A 651 1.78 -34.41 -26.02
N ILE A 652 1.41 -35.42 -25.24
CA ILE A 652 2.14 -35.84 -24.05
C ILE A 652 3.33 -36.70 -24.49
N GLY A 653 4.52 -36.28 -24.08
CA GLY A 653 5.79 -36.93 -24.40
C GLY A 653 6.04 -38.23 -23.61
N PRO A 654 7.20 -38.85 -23.83
CA PRO A 654 7.60 -40.06 -23.10
C PRO A 654 7.64 -39.84 -21.58
N SER A 655 7.38 -40.92 -20.84
CA SER A 655 7.43 -40.95 -19.38
C SER A 655 8.81 -40.59 -18.84
N HIS A 656 8.86 -39.69 -17.86
CA HIS A 656 10.10 -39.29 -17.18
C HIS A 656 9.81 -38.85 -15.74
N ALA A 657 10.74 -39.07 -14.81
CA ALA A 657 10.67 -38.39 -13.53
C ALA A 657 11.00 -36.89 -13.67
N GLY A 658 10.61 -36.09 -12.68
CA GLY A 658 10.79 -34.65 -12.68
C GLY A 658 12.21 -34.23 -12.32
N ASN A 659 12.71 -33.16 -12.94
CA ASN A 659 14.01 -32.59 -12.54
C ASN A 659 13.86 -31.72 -11.29
N GLY A 660 14.90 -31.66 -10.45
CA GLY A 660 14.98 -30.70 -9.36
C GLY A 660 15.24 -29.28 -9.86
N GLY A 661 14.70 -28.30 -9.15
CA GLY A 661 14.90 -26.89 -9.44
C GLY A 661 16.27 -26.38 -9.00
N ASN A 662 16.72 -25.27 -9.59
CA ASN A 662 18.01 -24.67 -9.23
C ASN A 662 17.90 -23.87 -7.93
N GLY A 663 18.99 -23.81 -7.17
CA GLY A 663 19.10 -22.93 -6.01
C GLY A 663 19.26 -21.47 -6.43
N GLY A 664 18.69 -20.57 -5.63
CA GLY A 664 18.78 -19.13 -5.82
C GLY A 664 20.16 -18.56 -5.48
N ALA A 665 20.51 -17.43 -6.08
CA ALA A 665 21.78 -16.78 -5.82
C ALA A 665 21.81 -16.09 -4.45
N GLY A 666 22.95 -16.16 -3.77
CA GLY A 666 23.30 -15.21 -2.72
C GLY A 666 23.71 -13.86 -3.30
N THR A 667 23.90 -12.89 -2.42
CA THR A 667 24.09 -11.47 -2.73
C THR A 667 25.18 -10.85 -1.87
N THR A 668 25.55 -9.62 -2.24
CA THR A 668 26.62 -8.85 -1.62
C THR A 668 26.13 -8.14 -0.35
N SER A 669 26.99 -8.07 0.66
CA SER A 669 26.86 -7.12 1.77
C SER A 669 28.01 -6.12 1.71
N TYR A 670 27.74 -4.86 2.03
CA TYR A 670 28.74 -3.80 2.12
C TYR A 670 29.10 -3.52 3.59
N GLY A 671 30.08 -4.27 4.13
CA GLY A 671 30.55 -4.13 5.52
C GLY A 671 30.02 -5.20 6.49
N GLY A 672 29.32 -6.22 5.98
CA GLY A 672 28.93 -7.43 6.70
C GLY A 672 29.20 -8.70 5.87
N PRO A 673 28.91 -9.89 6.42
CA PRO A 673 29.15 -11.14 5.70
C PRO A 673 28.27 -11.25 4.46
N SER A 674 28.88 -11.70 3.35
CA SER A 674 28.16 -12.04 2.13
C SER A 674 27.42 -13.38 2.26
N SER A 675 26.40 -13.61 1.42
CA SER A 675 25.47 -14.71 1.65
C SER A 675 25.73 -15.95 0.80
N VAL A 676 25.19 -17.08 1.27
CA VAL A 676 25.34 -18.39 0.65
C VAL A 676 24.30 -18.57 -0.46
N GLY A 677 24.69 -19.22 -1.56
CA GLY A 677 23.76 -19.65 -2.60
C GLY A 677 22.87 -20.81 -2.15
N GLY A 678 21.62 -20.83 -2.60
CA GLY A 678 20.66 -21.87 -2.26
C GLY A 678 21.07 -23.25 -2.80
N ALA A 679 20.63 -24.32 -2.14
CA ALA A 679 20.84 -25.67 -2.66
C ALA A 679 19.96 -25.94 -3.89
N GLY A 680 20.46 -26.74 -4.83
CA GLY A 680 19.64 -27.30 -5.90
C GLY A 680 18.73 -28.41 -5.37
N GLY A 681 17.53 -28.51 -5.92
CA GLY A 681 16.57 -29.56 -5.58
C GLY A 681 16.97 -30.91 -6.14
N ASN A 682 16.53 -31.98 -5.50
CA ASN A 682 16.78 -33.33 -5.99
C ASN A 682 15.88 -33.66 -7.19
N GLY A 683 16.36 -34.48 -8.11
CA GLY A 683 15.52 -35.09 -9.14
C GLY A 683 14.62 -36.17 -8.56
N GLY A 684 13.45 -36.35 -9.16
CA GLY A 684 12.48 -37.38 -8.76
C GLY A 684 12.89 -38.78 -9.20
N ASN A 685 12.36 -39.80 -8.53
CA ASN A 685 12.66 -41.19 -8.84
C ASN A 685 11.78 -41.73 -9.97
N GLY A 686 12.33 -42.62 -10.80
CA GLY A 686 11.58 -43.36 -11.81
C GLY A 686 11.37 -44.82 -11.43
N ALA A 687 10.12 -45.28 -11.40
CA ALA A 687 9.84 -46.72 -11.28
C ALA A 687 9.90 -47.43 -12.64
N GLY A 688 10.08 -48.75 -12.63
CA GLY A 688 10.21 -49.56 -13.84
C GLY A 688 11.32 -49.05 -14.77
N ASP A 689 11.01 -48.93 -16.05
CA ASP A 689 11.97 -48.54 -17.10
C ASP A 689 12.13 -47.00 -17.22
N VAL A 690 11.42 -46.22 -16.39
CA VAL A 690 11.47 -44.76 -16.45
C VAL A 690 12.73 -44.23 -15.79
N ASN A 691 13.41 -43.31 -16.48
CA ASN A 691 14.63 -42.68 -15.98
C ASN A 691 14.35 -41.79 -14.77
N GLY A 692 15.34 -41.73 -13.87
CA GLY A 692 15.36 -40.78 -12.77
C GLY A 692 15.57 -39.35 -13.28
N GLY A 693 15.01 -38.38 -12.56
CA GLY A 693 15.10 -36.97 -12.89
C GLY A 693 16.46 -36.38 -12.52
N ASN A 694 16.90 -35.33 -13.21
CA ASN A 694 18.17 -34.69 -12.90
C ASN A 694 18.06 -33.82 -11.63
N GLY A 695 19.15 -33.76 -10.85
CA GLY A 695 19.27 -32.79 -9.77
C GLY A 695 19.51 -31.37 -10.28
N GLY A 696 18.98 -30.39 -9.57
CA GLY A 696 19.14 -28.96 -9.88
C GLY A 696 20.53 -28.44 -9.50
N THR A 697 20.96 -27.37 -10.15
CA THR A 697 22.26 -26.74 -9.82
C THR A 697 22.16 -25.92 -8.53
N GLY A 698 23.21 -25.94 -7.72
CA GLY A 698 23.32 -25.03 -6.58
C GLY A 698 23.50 -23.58 -7.00
N GLY A 699 22.97 -22.65 -6.21
CA GLY A 699 23.04 -21.21 -6.43
C GLY A 699 24.43 -20.65 -6.23
N THR A 700 24.74 -19.52 -6.87
CA THR A 700 26.02 -18.84 -6.69
C THR A 700 26.09 -18.15 -5.33
N GLY A 701 27.26 -18.17 -4.68
CA GLY A 701 27.49 -17.40 -3.47
C GLY A 701 27.66 -15.90 -3.74
N GLY A 702 27.33 -15.09 -2.73
CA GLY A 702 27.39 -13.63 -2.78
C GLY A 702 28.81 -13.08 -2.85
N ARG A 703 29.00 -11.90 -3.46
CA ARG A 703 30.32 -11.24 -3.47
C ARG A 703 30.61 -10.61 -2.10
N GLY A 704 31.88 -10.61 -1.68
CA GLY A 704 32.32 -9.84 -0.51
C GLY A 704 32.29 -8.32 -0.75
N GLY A 705 31.94 -7.55 0.28
CA GLY A 705 31.94 -6.10 0.29
C GLY A 705 33.34 -5.49 0.24
N TYR A 706 33.46 -4.32 -0.38
CA TYR A 706 34.72 -3.57 -0.38
C TYR A 706 35.03 -2.99 0.99
N GLY A 707 36.29 -3.05 1.39
CA GLY A 707 36.76 -2.37 2.58
C GLY A 707 36.66 -0.85 2.46
N ALA A 708 36.31 -0.19 3.56
CA ALA A 708 36.17 1.27 3.60
C ALA A 708 37.51 1.97 3.30
N GLU A 709 37.48 3.10 2.59
CA GLU A 709 38.66 3.93 2.44
C GLU A 709 39.06 4.56 3.78
N GLY A 710 40.37 4.63 4.03
CA GLY A 710 40.93 5.25 5.21
C GLY A 710 40.69 6.76 5.22
N SER A 711 40.33 7.31 6.38
CA SER A 711 40.03 8.73 6.51
C SER A 711 41.24 9.61 6.17
N THR A 712 41.10 10.56 5.26
CA THR A 712 42.12 11.59 5.04
C THR A 712 41.86 12.77 5.97
N GLY A 713 42.90 13.32 6.60
CA GLY A 713 42.75 14.54 7.40
C GLY A 713 42.52 15.80 6.55
N ASN A 714 42.68 15.70 5.23
CA ASN A 714 42.75 16.83 4.31
C ASN A 714 41.38 17.49 4.13
N ASN A 715 41.38 18.81 3.97
CA ASN A 715 40.14 19.56 3.77
C ASN A 715 39.54 19.20 2.39
N PRO A 716 38.34 18.61 2.32
CA PRO A 716 37.77 18.11 1.07
C PRO A 716 37.42 19.22 0.07
N LEU A 717 37.24 20.47 0.53
CA LEU A 717 36.94 21.63 -0.33
C LEU A 717 38.18 22.33 -0.86
N THR A 718 39.28 22.33 -0.11
CA THR A 718 40.47 23.11 -0.44
C THR A 718 41.69 22.25 -0.79
N GLY A 719 41.61 20.94 -0.57
CA GLY A 719 42.75 20.02 -0.69
C GLY A 719 43.88 20.32 0.30
N ALA A 720 43.66 21.24 1.25
CA ALA A 720 44.68 21.63 2.21
C ALA A 720 45.02 20.43 3.12
N PRO A 721 46.30 20.20 3.42
CA PRO A 721 46.71 19.09 4.26
C PRO A 721 46.03 19.13 5.63
N GLY A 722 45.59 17.97 6.10
CA GLY A 722 44.96 17.78 7.40
C GLY A 722 45.87 18.03 8.57
N LYS A 723 45.37 17.86 9.79
CA LYS A 723 46.18 17.96 11.03
C LYS A 723 46.38 16.63 11.75
N VAL A 724 46.01 15.53 11.11
CA VAL A 724 46.05 14.17 11.67
C VAL A 724 46.72 13.21 10.69
N ALA A 725 47.24 12.09 11.18
CA ALA A 725 47.71 11.01 10.32
C ALA A 725 46.54 10.43 9.49
N GLY A 726 46.87 9.80 8.37
CA GLY A 726 45.89 9.10 7.56
C GLY A 726 45.32 7.90 8.30
N GLY A 727 44.01 7.67 8.19
CA GLY A 727 43.38 6.47 8.73
C GLY A 727 43.71 5.25 7.87
N ASP A 728 43.81 4.08 8.49
CA ASP A 728 43.98 2.82 7.76
C ASP A 728 42.73 2.49 6.92
N GLY A 729 42.92 1.87 5.76
CA GLY A 729 41.84 1.32 4.96
C GLY A 729 41.26 0.04 5.57
N GLY A 730 39.96 -0.16 5.46
CA GLY A 730 39.26 -1.35 5.92
C GLY A 730 39.59 -2.58 5.08
N ASN A 731 39.51 -3.76 5.68
CA ASN A 731 39.65 -5.02 4.94
C ASN A 731 38.42 -5.28 4.05
N GLY A 732 38.62 -5.95 2.92
CA GLY A 732 37.53 -6.47 2.11
C GLY A 732 36.93 -7.75 2.72
N ASP A 733 35.64 -7.96 2.51
CA ASP A 733 34.92 -9.09 3.10
C ASP A 733 35.14 -10.38 2.30
N THR A 734 34.99 -11.51 2.98
CA THR A 734 35.00 -12.84 2.35
C THR A 734 33.76 -13.03 1.49
N GLY A 735 33.94 -13.68 0.33
CA GLY A 735 32.82 -14.08 -0.52
C GLY A 735 31.98 -15.20 0.11
N GLY A 736 30.74 -15.36 -0.34
CA GLY A 736 29.79 -16.32 0.19
C GLY A 736 29.92 -17.67 -0.49
N ALA A 737 29.66 -18.76 0.23
CA ALA A 737 29.78 -20.11 -0.33
C ALA A 737 28.77 -20.37 -1.46
N GLY A 738 29.17 -21.16 -2.45
CA GLY A 738 28.24 -21.67 -3.45
C GLY A 738 27.30 -22.72 -2.86
N GLY A 739 26.06 -22.77 -3.36
CA GLY A 739 25.07 -23.75 -2.94
C GLY A 739 25.39 -25.17 -3.42
N GLN A 740 24.94 -26.17 -2.69
CA GLN A 740 25.12 -27.58 -3.07
C GLN A 740 24.27 -27.92 -4.31
N GLY A 741 24.79 -28.73 -5.22
CA GLY A 741 23.99 -29.32 -6.29
C GLY A 741 23.04 -30.39 -5.75
N GLY A 742 21.85 -30.48 -6.34
CA GLY A 742 20.87 -31.50 -5.98
C GLY A 742 21.27 -32.89 -6.48
N ASN A 743 20.79 -33.93 -5.80
CA ASN A 743 21.02 -35.30 -6.21
C ASN A 743 20.17 -35.65 -7.44
N GLY A 744 20.71 -36.49 -8.33
CA GLY A 744 19.92 -37.13 -9.37
C GLY A 744 19.00 -38.20 -8.78
N GLY A 745 17.79 -38.30 -9.31
CA GLY A 745 16.80 -39.28 -8.87
C GLY A 745 17.20 -40.71 -9.25
N SER A 746 16.81 -41.68 -8.43
CA SER A 746 17.04 -43.08 -8.71
C SER A 746 16.06 -43.64 -9.74
N SER A 747 16.41 -44.77 -10.36
CA SER A 747 15.54 -45.55 -11.24
C SER A 747 15.63 -47.03 -10.89
N GLU A 748 14.55 -47.79 -11.12
CA GLU A 748 14.56 -49.24 -10.91
C GLU A 748 15.32 -49.96 -12.04
N ASN A 749 14.81 -49.87 -13.28
CA ASN A 749 15.38 -50.51 -14.46
C ASN A 749 15.91 -49.50 -15.48
N GLY A 750 15.50 -48.24 -15.41
CA GLY A 750 15.99 -47.16 -16.27
C GLY A 750 17.37 -46.64 -15.87
N VAL A 751 17.75 -45.51 -16.46
CA VAL A 751 19.00 -44.80 -16.11
C VAL A 751 18.70 -43.83 -14.96
N GLY A 752 19.56 -43.82 -13.94
CA GLY A 752 19.47 -42.83 -12.87
C GLY A 752 19.71 -41.41 -13.38
N GLY A 753 19.13 -40.42 -12.69
CA GLY A 753 19.26 -39.01 -13.07
C GLY A 753 20.67 -38.47 -12.88
N ASN A 754 21.03 -37.45 -13.67
CA ASN A 754 22.31 -36.76 -13.50
C ASN A 754 22.30 -35.96 -12.20
N ALA A 755 23.46 -35.87 -11.56
CA ALA A 755 23.61 -35.00 -10.40
C ALA A 755 23.69 -33.52 -10.81
N GLY A 756 23.18 -32.65 -9.96
CA GLY A 756 23.32 -31.22 -10.07
C GLY A 756 24.75 -30.75 -9.80
N ASN A 757 25.16 -29.71 -10.51
CA ASN A 757 26.44 -29.06 -10.24
C ASN A 757 26.36 -28.20 -8.98
N GLY A 758 27.45 -28.15 -8.22
CA GLY A 758 27.60 -27.19 -7.14
C GLY A 758 27.71 -25.76 -7.68
N GLY A 759 27.15 -24.80 -6.95
CA GLY A 759 27.18 -23.39 -7.31
C GLY A 759 28.57 -22.77 -7.17
N LYS A 760 28.86 -21.73 -7.94
CA LYS A 760 30.13 -21.00 -7.83
C LYS A 760 30.23 -20.31 -6.47
N GLY A 761 31.39 -20.37 -5.83
CA GLY A 761 31.73 -19.54 -4.67
C GLY A 761 31.81 -18.05 -5.05
N GLY A 762 31.43 -17.20 -4.11
CA GLY A 762 31.46 -15.76 -4.25
C GLY A 762 32.89 -15.22 -4.28
N ASP A 763 33.13 -14.26 -5.17
CA ASP A 763 34.40 -13.53 -5.19
C ASP A 763 34.48 -12.62 -3.96
N ALA A 764 35.69 -12.39 -3.46
CA ALA A 764 35.89 -11.55 -2.28
C ALA A 764 35.86 -10.05 -2.59
N GLY A 765 35.70 -9.26 -1.54
CA GLY A 765 35.85 -7.82 -1.58
C GLY A 765 37.30 -7.36 -1.62
N GLN A 766 37.58 -6.23 -2.27
CA GLN A 766 38.90 -5.61 -2.24
C GLN A 766 39.10 -4.85 -0.91
N GLY A 767 40.33 -4.76 -0.43
CA GLY A 767 40.70 -3.91 0.69
C GLY A 767 40.62 -2.43 0.32
N GLY A 768 40.19 -1.59 1.25
CA GLY A 768 40.13 -0.14 1.08
C GLY A 768 41.52 0.48 1.11
N ASN A 769 41.72 1.58 0.38
CA ASN A 769 42.98 2.30 0.40
C ASN A 769 43.18 3.03 1.73
N GLY A 770 44.43 3.16 2.19
CA GLY A 770 44.77 4.00 3.34
C GLY A 770 44.61 5.48 3.03
N GLY A 771 44.21 6.26 4.04
CA GLY A 771 44.03 7.70 3.93
C GLY A 771 45.35 8.46 3.85
N ALA A 772 45.37 9.60 3.17
CA ALA A 772 46.54 10.47 3.14
C ALA A 772 46.80 11.16 4.49
N GLY A 773 48.08 11.26 4.87
CA GLY A 773 48.53 11.94 6.08
C GLY A 773 48.45 13.47 6.00
N GLY A 774 48.18 14.12 7.13
CA GLY A 774 48.18 15.57 7.30
C GLY A 774 49.54 16.14 7.71
N ILE A 775 49.56 17.34 8.29
CA ILE A 775 50.74 18.04 8.79
C ILE A 775 50.56 18.30 10.29
N ASP A 776 51.60 18.06 11.08
CA ASP A 776 51.61 18.40 12.50
C ASP A 776 51.57 19.93 12.67
N PRO A 777 50.53 20.48 13.30
CA PRO A 777 50.37 21.93 13.44
C PRO A 777 51.39 22.57 14.39
N ALA A 778 52.07 21.80 15.24
CA ALA A 778 53.06 22.30 16.18
C ALA A 778 54.47 22.33 15.58
N THR A 779 54.79 21.39 14.69
CA THR A 779 56.15 21.21 14.16
C THR A 779 56.28 21.49 12.66
N GLY A 780 55.17 21.46 11.90
CA GLY A 780 55.17 21.60 10.44
C GLY A 780 55.63 20.34 9.69
N ALA A 781 55.94 19.25 10.40
CA ALA A 781 56.31 17.97 9.81
C ALA A 781 55.09 17.23 9.24
N GLY A 782 55.30 16.45 8.19
CA GLY A 782 54.29 15.58 7.63
C GLY A 782 53.95 14.42 8.56
N LEU A 783 52.66 14.13 8.72
CA LEU A 783 52.16 12.98 9.46
C LEU A 783 52.05 11.77 8.54
N ALA A 784 52.16 10.55 9.10
CA ALA A 784 52.11 9.34 8.29
C ALA A 784 50.77 9.16 7.55
N GLY A 785 50.81 8.55 6.38
CA GLY A 785 49.63 8.01 5.71
C GLY A 785 49.15 6.72 6.39
N GLY A 786 47.88 6.37 6.19
CA GLY A 786 47.30 5.14 6.70
C GLY A 786 47.70 3.94 5.85
N ASN A 787 47.74 2.75 6.43
CA ASN A 787 47.97 1.50 5.70
C ASN A 787 46.74 1.15 4.85
N GLY A 788 46.95 0.44 3.74
CA GLY A 788 45.87 -0.16 2.96
C GLY A 788 45.29 -1.39 3.65
N GLY A 789 43.99 -1.62 3.48
CA GLY A 789 43.32 -2.81 4.00
C GLY A 789 43.67 -4.07 3.21
N ASN A 790 43.52 -5.22 3.85
CA ASN A 790 43.71 -6.52 3.20
C ASN A 790 42.51 -6.83 2.28
N GLY A 791 42.76 -7.52 1.17
CA GLY A 791 41.71 -8.12 0.36
C GLY A 791 41.04 -9.29 1.08
N GLY A 792 39.74 -9.47 0.88
CA GLY A 792 39.00 -10.60 1.43
C GLY A 792 39.35 -11.92 0.75
N ASN A 793 39.04 -13.05 1.38
CA ASN A 793 39.19 -14.37 0.75
C ASN A 793 37.99 -14.72 -0.13
N GLY A 794 38.24 -15.36 -1.27
CA GLY A 794 37.19 -15.96 -2.08
C GLY A 794 36.56 -17.14 -1.35
N ALA A 795 35.29 -17.42 -1.63
CA ALA A 795 34.58 -18.53 -1.01
C ALA A 795 34.78 -19.84 -1.75
N ALA A 796 34.62 -20.95 -1.04
CA ALA A 796 34.52 -22.26 -1.66
C ALA A 796 33.29 -22.35 -2.58
N GLY A 797 33.45 -23.07 -3.69
CA GLY A 797 32.31 -23.52 -4.49
C GLY A 797 31.49 -24.57 -3.75
N GLY A 798 30.23 -24.71 -4.16
CA GLY A 798 29.32 -25.69 -3.59
C GLY A 798 29.71 -27.13 -3.95
N ALA A 799 29.36 -28.07 -3.09
CA ALA A 799 29.51 -29.49 -3.38
C ALA A 799 28.64 -29.89 -4.57
N ALA A 800 29.11 -30.86 -5.36
CA ALA A 800 28.28 -31.52 -6.36
C ALA A 800 27.20 -32.39 -5.70
N GLY A 801 26.07 -32.54 -6.38
CA GLY A 801 25.11 -33.58 -6.04
C GLY A 801 25.64 -34.98 -6.35
N GLN A 802 24.92 -35.99 -5.87
CA GLN A 802 25.18 -37.39 -6.18
C GLN A 802 24.37 -37.85 -7.39
N ALA A 803 24.97 -38.63 -8.28
CA ALA A 803 24.26 -39.21 -9.42
C ALA A 803 23.26 -40.26 -8.96
N GLY A 804 22.09 -40.27 -9.58
CA GLY A 804 21.10 -41.32 -9.39
C GLY A 804 21.60 -42.66 -9.88
N GLN A 805 21.16 -43.73 -9.22
CA GLN A 805 21.44 -45.11 -9.62
C GLN A 805 20.24 -45.68 -10.36
N GLY A 806 20.49 -46.51 -11.37
CA GLY A 806 19.46 -47.16 -12.17
C GLY A 806 19.89 -48.52 -12.70
N GLY A 807 18.95 -49.44 -12.93
CA GLY A 807 19.22 -50.78 -13.45
C GLY A 807 19.90 -50.77 -14.83
N ALA A 808 19.64 -49.77 -15.67
CA ALA A 808 20.29 -49.59 -16.96
C ALA A 808 21.57 -48.74 -16.90
N GLY A 809 21.90 -48.17 -15.75
CA GLY A 809 23.10 -47.37 -15.53
C GLY A 809 22.87 -46.20 -14.58
N SER A 810 23.96 -45.70 -14.00
CA SER A 810 23.95 -44.48 -13.19
C SER A 810 23.91 -43.24 -14.08
N GLY A 811 23.35 -42.15 -13.56
CA GLY A 811 23.47 -40.83 -14.17
C GLY A 811 24.92 -40.31 -14.14
N ALA A 812 25.14 -39.17 -14.80
CA ALA A 812 26.41 -38.46 -14.75
C ALA A 812 26.61 -37.80 -13.37
N ALA A 813 27.85 -37.82 -12.87
CA ALA A 813 28.24 -37.08 -11.68
C ALA A 813 28.25 -35.58 -11.95
N GLY A 814 27.83 -34.78 -10.97
CA GLY A 814 27.93 -33.33 -11.01
C GLY A 814 29.36 -32.86 -10.76
N SER A 815 29.65 -31.61 -11.12
CA SER A 815 30.91 -30.96 -10.79
C SER A 815 30.80 -30.14 -9.50
N VAL A 816 31.86 -30.14 -8.70
CA VAL A 816 32.02 -29.16 -7.61
C VAL A 816 32.07 -27.77 -8.23
N GLY A 817 31.41 -26.81 -7.59
CA GLY A 817 31.44 -25.42 -8.02
C GLY A 817 32.85 -24.86 -8.00
N ALA A 818 33.16 -23.94 -8.92
CA ALA A 818 34.43 -23.22 -8.85
C ALA A 818 34.46 -22.31 -7.61
N GLY A 819 35.63 -22.21 -6.97
CA GLY A 819 35.87 -21.25 -5.90
C GLY A 819 35.83 -19.81 -6.40
N GLY A 820 35.61 -18.87 -5.48
CA GLY A 820 35.64 -17.45 -5.71
C GLY A 820 37.08 -16.90 -5.79
N ALA A 821 37.25 -15.80 -6.51
CA ALA A 821 38.53 -15.10 -6.54
C ALA A 821 38.79 -14.37 -5.20
N GLY A 822 40.07 -14.30 -4.80
CA GLY A 822 40.51 -13.47 -3.68
C GLY A 822 40.51 -11.98 -4.03
N GLY A 823 40.31 -11.12 -3.03
CA GLY A 823 40.25 -9.68 -3.17
C GLY A 823 41.62 -9.05 -3.35
N ALA A 824 41.68 -7.95 -4.10
CA ALA A 824 42.90 -7.14 -4.18
C ALA A 824 43.17 -6.43 -2.85
N ALA A 825 44.46 -6.18 -2.55
CA ALA A 825 44.86 -5.33 -1.43
C ALA A 825 44.56 -3.86 -1.70
N GLY A 826 44.23 -3.13 -0.63
CA GLY A 826 44.23 -1.68 -0.64
C GLY A 826 45.64 -1.11 -0.72
N ALA A 827 45.78 0.02 -1.42
CA ALA A 827 47.04 0.77 -1.45
C ALA A 827 47.28 1.49 -0.11
N GLY A 828 48.53 1.68 0.26
CA GLY A 828 48.89 2.57 1.38
C GLY A 828 48.64 4.03 1.03
N GLY A 829 48.18 4.81 2.01
CA GLY A 829 47.96 6.23 1.89
C GLY A 829 49.27 7.01 1.85
N THR A 830 49.32 8.09 1.08
CA THR A 830 50.52 8.92 0.99
C THR A 830 50.79 9.67 2.29
N GLY A 831 52.05 9.78 2.68
CA GLY A 831 52.48 10.59 3.82
C GLY A 831 52.23 12.08 3.60
N GLY A 832 52.06 12.80 4.71
CA GLY A 832 51.70 14.21 4.69
C GLY A 832 52.82 15.11 4.16
N PRO A 833 52.49 16.21 3.47
CA PRO A 833 53.46 16.99 2.70
C PRO A 833 54.26 18.02 3.53
N GLY A 834 54.38 17.84 4.86
CA GLY A 834 55.19 18.71 5.73
C GLY A 834 56.69 18.46 5.59
N ASP A 835 57.53 19.18 6.35
CA ASP A 835 58.99 18.99 6.33
C ASP A 835 59.51 18.53 7.71
N PRO A 836 59.99 17.27 7.84
CA PRO A 836 60.09 16.25 6.79
C PRO A 836 58.74 15.69 6.37
N VAL A 837 58.66 15.15 5.14
CA VAL A 837 57.45 14.50 4.62
C VAL A 837 57.13 13.28 5.49
N GLY A 838 55.84 13.06 5.75
CA GLY A 838 55.38 11.89 6.49
C GLY A 838 55.69 10.60 5.74
N ALA A 839 55.81 9.49 6.46
CA ALA A 839 55.94 8.19 5.80
C ALA A 839 54.64 7.80 5.09
N ASP A 840 54.75 7.19 3.91
CA ASP A 840 53.62 6.52 3.27
C ASP A 840 53.19 5.31 4.11
N GLY A 841 51.89 5.00 4.09
CA GLY A 841 51.37 3.76 4.64
C GLY A 841 51.78 2.56 3.79
N ASN A 842 51.76 1.37 4.39
CA ASN A 842 52.01 0.14 3.66
C ASN A 842 50.76 -0.32 2.91
N PRO A 843 50.88 -0.93 1.71
CA PRO A 843 49.78 -1.66 1.10
C PRO A 843 49.33 -2.84 1.96
N GLY A 844 48.06 -3.22 1.86
CA GLY A 844 47.55 -4.45 2.46
C GLY A 844 48.03 -5.72 1.75
N THR A 845 47.55 -6.87 2.21
CA THR A 845 47.79 -8.17 1.55
C THR A 845 46.61 -8.58 0.67
N PRO A 846 46.83 -9.11 -0.54
CA PRO A 846 45.75 -9.71 -1.33
C PRO A 846 45.14 -10.91 -0.60
N GLY A 847 43.85 -11.14 -0.81
CA GLY A 847 43.17 -12.31 -0.27
C GLY A 847 43.39 -13.56 -1.10
N ASN A 848 43.14 -14.72 -0.50
CA ASN A 848 43.30 -16.02 -1.15
C ASN A 848 42.08 -16.38 -2.00
N PRO A 849 42.23 -17.09 -3.12
CA PRO A 849 41.12 -17.73 -3.82
C PRO A 849 40.53 -18.88 -2.98
N GLY A 850 39.25 -19.19 -3.20
CA GLY A 850 38.48 -20.19 -2.46
C GLY A 850 38.44 -21.59 -3.06
#